data_AF-A0A1H7ADG5-F1
#
_entry.id   AF-A0A1H7ADG5-F1
#
_cell.length_a   1.000
_cell.length_b   1.000
_cell.length_c   1.000
_cell.angle_alpha   90.00
_cell.angle_beta   90.00
_cell.angle_gamma   90.00
#
_symmetry.space_group_name_H-M   'P 1'
#
loop_
_entity.id
_entity.type
_entity.pdbx_description
1 polymer ?
#
loop_
_entity_poly.entity_id
_entity_poly.type
_entity_poly.pdbx_seq_one_letter_code
_entity_poly.pdbx_strand_id
1 'polypeptide(L)'
;MRLASFQITNFRSINDSGLIDSSQITAILGRNDSGKSNLLRALHSLNPAEGLVELSPIKDFPRHRRLEACTADTPVVFTRWRLDDSEQAALAEILPRAAGVRHVTASRGYAATRSAGLEGLAPLSLDVSDIKGKVRKIVPAVKAAAEKVAEEARAALEQEADTFDAAMIMSPDHVKWSAGAVQAMQALRKALAAADAELSDKQDQMLAELEEQARSIANDEPALARARAWVLEKLPRFIYVDEYPALPGRQNIAEYLGRQGWGQLTPAQQSFGKLCKVAGLDPRQLQGLLEKNDLATRNQLVNRAGSVVTAEIRRLWKDRPLKVRFNLDGQHLDTLVSDAGEAYEVEVNLDERSRGFQWFFSFYVTFFADTQGGGAEDAVLLLDEPGLHLHAHSQADLLAHFEADFGNQILYTTHSPFMVPTHRLDAVRTASLDESHGTTVSNTAQGDERTLFPLKAALALSRVAQSEPVKAEAAKPVAAVKAEATKPAAAAKTVAADGVKPAKVAKAAEVAVTVAPAVAAPAAAPATAKVEAAKPVVVESAKPVEAAPVAAAAAPVAAPVAAPAAAPVPVEQPEPVKAEAEESAKPAEVAPVVAAAIAIEPEPSKPVIAESAKSEEAPVSTVAEQAGDELTQAA
;
A
#
# COMPACT_ATOMS: atom_id res chain seq x y z
N MET A 1 -13.35 3.79 6.45
CA MET A 1 -12.56 5.04 6.36
C MET A 1 -12.17 5.26 4.90
N ARG A 2 -12.07 6.51 4.42
CA ARG A 2 -11.57 6.81 3.05
C ARG A 2 -10.43 7.82 3.06
N LEU A 3 -9.39 7.57 2.27
CA LEU A 3 -8.25 8.48 2.09
C LEU A 3 -8.74 9.75 1.41
N ALA A 4 -8.63 10.88 2.11
CA ALA A 4 -9.03 12.20 1.63
C ALA A 4 -7.83 12.96 1.04
N SER A 5 -6.67 12.91 1.71
CA SER A 5 -5.41 13.45 1.17
C SER A 5 -4.19 12.81 1.81
N PHE A 6 -3.02 12.94 1.17
CA PHE A 6 -1.75 12.42 1.66
C PHE A 6 -0.57 13.33 1.30
N GLN A 7 0.49 13.29 2.09
CA GLN A 7 1.73 14.06 1.86
C GLN A 7 2.92 13.13 2.10
N ILE A 8 3.86 13.12 1.16
CA ILE A 8 5.10 12.37 1.27
C ILE A 8 6.25 13.35 1.50
N THR A 9 7.09 13.06 2.49
CA THR A 9 8.29 13.86 2.80
C THR A 9 9.51 12.95 2.92
N ASN A 10 10.71 13.51 2.76
CA ASN A 10 11.98 12.83 3.02
C ASN A 10 12.12 11.42 2.38
N PHE A 11 11.65 11.21 1.14
CA PHE A 11 11.61 9.89 0.48
C PHE A 11 12.16 9.93 -0.95
N ARG A 12 13.37 9.41 -1.15
CA ARG A 12 14.07 9.16 -2.42
C ARG A 12 14.27 10.41 -3.30
N SER A 13 13.28 10.75 -4.13
CA SER A 13 13.28 11.96 -4.97
C SER A 13 12.43 13.09 -4.37
N ILE A 14 11.64 12.80 -3.34
CA ILE A 14 10.68 13.69 -2.70
C ILE A 14 11.32 14.29 -1.44
N ASN A 15 11.51 15.60 -1.40
CA ASN A 15 11.77 16.31 -0.14
C ASN A 15 10.44 16.60 0.58
N ASP A 16 9.51 17.19 -0.14
CA ASP A 16 8.10 17.34 0.23
C ASP A 16 7.26 17.34 -1.05
N SER A 17 6.24 16.48 -1.12
CA SER A 17 5.34 16.40 -2.28
C SER A 17 4.33 17.54 -2.33
N GLY A 18 4.10 18.24 -1.22
CA GLY A 18 2.86 18.96 -0.95
C GLY A 18 1.71 18.00 -0.56
N LEU A 19 0.59 18.55 -0.08
CA LEU A 19 -0.59 17.78 0.29
C LEU A 19 -1.41 17.40 -0.96
N ILE A 20 -1.50 16.12 -1.25
CA ILE A 20 -2.13 15.55 -2.45
C ILE A 20 -3.55 15.08 -2.11
N ASP A 21 -4.57 15.70 -2.72
CA ASP A 21 -5.97 15.31 -2.54
C ASP A 21 -6.30 14.03 -3.30
N SER A 22 -7.03 13.09 -2.70
CA SER A 22 -7.44 11.82 -3.32
C SER A 22 -8.96 11.70 -3.43
N SER A 23 -9.44 11.10 -4.52
CA SER A 23 -10.85 10.70 -4.68
C SER A 23 -11.01 9.18 -4.54
N GLN A 24 -12.11 8.59 -5.05
CA GLN A 24 -12.15 7.16 -5.37
C GLN A 24 -11.05 6.80 -6.37
N ILE A 25 -10.86 7.61 -7.40
CA ILE A 25 -9.85 7.42 -8.44
C ILE A 25 -8.93 8.64 -8.47
N THR A 26 -7.62 8.44 -8.49
CA THR A 26 -6.63 9.53 -8.51
C THR A 26 -5.52 9.22 -9.50
N ALA A 27 -5.47 9.98 -10.59
CA ALA A 27 -4.54 9.78 -11.70
C ALA A 27 -3.33 10.71 -11.59
N ILE A 28 -2.16 10.17 -11.24
CA ILE A 28 -0.90 10.91 -11.09
C ILE A 28 -0.17 10.92 -12.43
N LEU A 29 -0.30 12.03 -13.14
CA LEU A 29 0.35 12.28 -14.43
C LEU A 29 1.72 12.91 -14.26
N GLY A 30 2.60 12.71 -15.23
CA GLY A 30 3.87 13.43 -15.31
C GLY A 30 4.94 12.67 -16.09
N ARG A 31 6.03 13.38 -16.40
CA ARG A 31 7.18 12.85 -17.14
C ARG A 31 7.75 11.60 -16.47
N ASN A 32 8.40 10.74 -17.26
CA ASN A 32 9.26 9.69 -16.72
C ASN A 32 10.26 10.27 -15.71
N ASP A 33 10.61 9.47 -14.70
CA ASP A 33 11.50 9.82 -13.60
C ASP A 33 11.07 11.02 -12.73
N SER A 34 9.85 11.58 -12.88
CA SER A 34 9.39 12.69 -12.02
C SER A 34 9.12 12.29 -10.56
N GLY A 35 9.22 11.00 -10.22
CA GLY A 35 9.02 10.46 -8.88
C GLY A 35 7.63 9.86 -8.63
N LYS A 36 6.78 9.73 -9.66
CA LYS A 36 5.42 9.17 -9.55
C LYS A 36 5.38 7.86 -8.75
N SER A 37 6.25 6.91 -9.12
CA SER A 37 6.41 5.61 -8.47
C SER A 37 6.93 5.69 -7.03
N ASN A 38 7.69 6.73 -6.67
CA ASN A 38 8.15 6.95 -5.30
C ASN A 38 6.99 7.42 -4.40
N LEU A 39 6.01 8.16 -4.92
CA LEU A 39 4.80 8.55 -4.16
C LEU A 39 4.01 7.31 -3.76
N LEU A 40 3.75 6.40 -4.70
CA LEU A 40 3.03 5.15 -4.44
C LEU A 40 3.81 4.24 -3.47
N ARG A 41 5.11 4.02 -3.69
CA ARG A 41 5.93 3.18 -2.80
C ARG A 41 6.08 3.77 -1.39
N ALA A 42 6.11 5.10 -1.25
CA ALA A 42 6.08 5.74 0.06
C ALA A 42 4.73 5.51 0.75
N LEU A 43 3.61 5.82 0.08
CA LEU A 43 2.27 5.65 0.64
C LEU A 43 1.99 4.19 1.03
N HIS A 44 2.41 3.23 0.20
CA HIS A 44 2.36 1.79 0.51
C HIS A 44 2.99 1.45 1.86
N SER A 45 4.14 2.06 2.17
CA SER A 45 4.91 1.75 3.38
C SER A 45 4.19 2.12 4.70
N LEU A 46 3.10 2.89 4.67
CA LEU A 46 2.30 3.21 5.84
C LEU A 46 1.56 1.97 6.38
N ASN A 47 0.81 1.26 5.52
CA ASN A 47 0.01 0.10 5.92
C ASN A 47 -0.04 -0.99 4.83
N PRO A 48 1.12 -1.60 4.49
CA PRO A 48 1.19 -2.65 3.48
C PRO A 48 0.46 -3.92 3.93
N ALA A 49 0.12 -4.79 2.98
CA ALA A 49 -0.52 -6.08 3.26
C ALA A 49 0.41 -7.05 4.00
N GLU A 50 1.71 -7.03 3.69
CA GLU A 50 2.72 -7.97 4.20
C GLU A 50 3.16 -7.68 5.65
N GLY A 51 2.79 -6.52 6.20
CA GLY A 51 3.20 -6.07 7.53
C GLY A 51 4.17 -4.89 7.50
N LEU A 52 4.21 -4.11 8.59
CA LEU A 52 4.99 -2.88 8.67
C LEU A 52 6.50 -3.18 8.82
N VAL A 53 7.32 -2.54 7.99
CA VAL A 53 8.78 -2.68 7.99
C VAL A 53 9.44 -1.31 8.14
N GLU A 54 10.61 -1.30 8.79
CA GLU A 54 11.50 -0.14 8.88
C GLU A 54 12.05 0.24 7.49
N LEU A 55 12.10 1.54 7.19
CA LEU A 55 12.64 2.04 5.93
C LEU A 55 14.17 2.17 6.03
N SER A 56 14.88 1.97 4.92
CA SER A 56 16.35 1.99 4.94
C SER A 56 16.86 3.39 4.60
N PRO A 57 17.53 4.12 5.52
CA PRO A 57 18.03 5.48 5.23
C PRO A 57 18.93 5.51 3.99
N ILE A 58 19.75 4.48 3.77
CA ILE A 58 20.67 4.37 2.63
C ILE A 58 19.93 4.24 1.28
N LYS A 59 18.74 3.61 1.25
CA LYS A 59 17.97 3.37 0.02
C LYS A 59 16.88 4.41 -0.21
N ASP A 60 16.24 4.84 0.87
CA ASP A 60 14.95 5.52 0.85
C ASP A 60 15.03 7.00 1.28
N PHE A 61 16.09 7.46 1.95
CA PHE A 61 16.28 8.88 2.24
C PHE A 61 16.76 9.66 1.00
N PRO A 62 16.48 10.99 0.88
CA PRO A 62 16.88 11.73 -0.32
C PRO A 62 18.39 11.82 -0.45
N ARG A 63 18.93 11.29 -1.55
CA ARG A 63 20.37 11.01 -1.75
C ARG A 63 21.30 12.23 -1.71
N HIS A 64 20.75 13.45 -1.77
CA HIS A 64 21.49 14.70 -1.65
C HIS A 64 21.61 15.20 -0.20
N ARG A 65 20.95 14.55 0.76
CA ARG A 65 20.97 14.89 2.19
C ARG A 65 21.88 13.97 2.98
N ARG A 66 22.45 14.52 4.05
CA ARG A 66 23.31 13.81 5.01
C ARG A 66 22.51 12.77 5.79
N LEU A 67 23.01 11.54 5.89
CA LEU A 67 22.33 10.43 6.58
C LEU A 67 22.19 10.69 8.09
N GLU A 68 23.09 11.48 8.67
CA GLU A 68 23.07 11.95 10.06
C GLU A 68 21.85 12.85 10.37
N ALA A 69 21.17 13.37 9.34
CA ALA A 69 19.91 14.10 9.46
C ALA A 69 18.66 13.20 9.30
N CYS A 70 18.83 11.89 9.19
CA CYS A 70 17.75 10.90 9.14
C CYS A 70 17.64 10.18 10.49
N THR A 71 16.55 10.41 11.20
CA THR A 71 16.23 9.77 12.49
C THR A 71 15.08 8.77 12.34
N ALA A 72 14.89 7.92 13.34
CA ALA A 72 13.73 7.00 13.44
C ALA A 72 12.39 7.70 13.19
N ASP A 73 12.21 8.89 13.79
CA ASP A 73 10.98 9.69 13.73
C ASP A 73 10.93 10.69 12.56
N THR A 74 11.94 10.70 11.68
CA THR A 74 11.94 11.57 10.49
C THR A 74 10.72 11.25 9.63
N PRO A 75 9.81 12.21 9.38
CA PRO A 75 8.51 11.92 8.77
C PRO A 75 8.69 11.46 7.33
N VAL A 76 7.91 10.45 6.93
CA VAL A 76 7.91 9.92 5.56
C VAL A 76 6.53 10.03 4.93
N VAL A 77 5.50 9.57 5.63
CA VAL A 77 4.12 9.55 5.14
C VAL A 77 3.23 10.26 6.14
N PHE A 78 2.41 11.19 5.66
CA PHE A 78 1.24 11.71 6.34
C PHE A 78 0.00 11.41 5.49
N THR A 79 -1.08 10.97 6.13
CA THR A 79 -2.38 10.72 5.48
C THR A 79 -3.51 11.29 6.32
N ARG A 80 -4.52 11.83 5.64
CA ARG A 80 -5.76 12.36 6.18
C ARG A 80 -6.91 11.53 5.66
N TRP A 81 -7.71 10.98 6.56
CA TRP A 81 -8.82 10.07 6.27
C TRP A 81 -10.13 10.72 6.67
N ARG A 82 -11.13 10.62 5.80
CA ARG A 82 -12.52 10.95 6.12
C ARG A 82 -13.19 9.70 6.70
N LEU A 83 -13.89 9.89 7.81
CA LEU A 83 -14.75 8.86 8.41
C LEU A 83 -16.11 8.83 7.70
N ASP A 84 -16.77 7.67 7.72
CA ASP A 84 -18.23 7.59 7.50
C ASP A 84 -19.01 7.80 8.81
N ASP A 85 -20.35 7.75 8.75
CA ASP A 85 -21.21 8.07 9.89
C ASP A 85 -21.25 6.96 10.96
N SER A 86 -20.98 5.70 10.58
CA SER A 86 -20.81 4.58 11.52
C SER A 86 -19.46 4.70 12.25
N GLU A 87 -18.42 5.11 11.52
CA GLU A 87 -17.09 5.35 12.06
C GLU A 87 -17.03 6.57 12.99
N GLN A 88 -17.75 7.65 12.68
CA GLN A 88 -17.93 8.79 13.59
C GLN A 88 -18.63 8.36 14.90
N ALA A 89 -19.66 7.52 14.82
CA ALA A 89 -20.36 7.02 16.00
C ALA A 89 -19.43 6.14 16.88
N ALA A 90 -18.75 5.16 16.29
CA ALA A 90 -17.81 4.29 17.01
C ALA A 90 -16.64 5.08 17.64
N LEU A 91 -16.14 6.12 16.98
CA LEU A 91 -15.10 6.99 17.54
C LEU A 91 -15.63 7.83 18.72
N ALA A 92 -16.88 8.29 18.65
CA ALA A 92 -17.54 9.03 19.74
C ALA A 92 -17.83 8.15 20.97
N GLU A 93 -18.14 6.86 20.79
CA GLU A 93 -18.27 5.91 21.90
C GLU A 93 -16.94 5.71 22.65
N ILE A 94 -15.82 5.70 21.92
CA ILE A 94 -14.47 5.56 22.52
C ILE A 94 -14.02 6.84 23.21
N LEU A 95 -14.31 8.00 22.61
CA LEU A 95 -13.91 9.34 23.07
C LEU A 95 -15.05 10.35 22.80
N PRO A 96 -15.93 10.67 23.78
CA PRO A 96 -17.12 11.48 23.56
C PRO A 96 -16.87 12.87 22.93
N ARG A 97 -15.74 13.51 23.27
CA ARG A 97 -15.36 14.81 22.67
C ARG A 97 -14.92 14.73 21.19
N ALA A 98 -14.83 13.52 20.62
CA ALA A 98 -14.59 13.28 19.21
C ALA A 98 -15.88 13.24 18.35
N ALA A 99 -17.07 13.45 18.91
CA ALA A 99 -18.34 13.44 18.16
C ALA A 99 -18.43 14.44 16.98
N GLY A 100 -17.56 15.47 16.94
CA GLY A 100 -17.43 16.39 15.79
C GLY A 100 -16.32 16.04 14.79
N VAL A 101 -15.53 15.00 15.05
CA VAL A 101 -14.32 14.64 14.28
C VAL A 101 -14.71 13.91 13.00
N ARG A 102 -14.68 14.64 11.88
CA ARG A 102 -14.93 14.09 10.53
C ARG A 102 -13.67 13.55 9.84
N HIS A 103 -12.50 13.98 10.30
CA HIS A 103 -11.22 13.57 9.74
C HIS A 103 -10.25 13.11 10.83
N VAL A 104 -9.52 12.05 10.53
CA VAL A 104 -8.43 11.53 11.37
C VAL A 104 -7.18 11.40 10.54
N THR A 105 -6.02 11.44 11.18
CA THR A 105 -4.72 11.37 10.51
C THR A 105 -3.98 10.11 10.91
N ALA A 106 -3.20 9.57 9.97
CA ALA A 106 -2.26 8.49 10.23
C ALA A 106 -0.93 8.80 9.53
N SER A 107 0.19 8.54 10.20
CA SER A 107 1.52 8.84 9.69
C SER A 107 2.57 7.83 10.14
N ARG A 108 3.72 7.83 9.46
CA ARG A 108 4.91 7.06 9.85
C ARG A 108 6.20 7.83 9.61
N GLY A 109 7.21 7.51 10.43
CA GLY A 109 8.61 7.88 10.20
C GLY A 109 9.40 6.77 9.50
N TYR A 110 10.72 6.76 9.68
CA TYR A 110 11.60 5.69 9.20
C TYR A 110 11.42 4.39 9.98
N ALA A 111 11.24 4.46 11.31
CA ALA A 111 10.98 3.30 12.15
C ALA A 111 9.73 2.51 11.74
N ALA A 112 9.66 1.25 12.16
CA ALA A 112 8.48 0.38 12.00
C ALA A 112 7.33 0.74 12.96
N THR A 113 6.99 2.03 13.06
CA THR A 113 5.94 2.57 13.94
C THR A 113 4.97 3.44 13.15
N ARG A 114 3.75 3.59 13.68
CA ARG A 114 2.72 4.49 13.16
C ARG A 114 2.25 5.39 14.29
N SER A 115 1.85 6.61 13.97
CA SER A 115 1.10 7.48 14.86
C SER A 115 -0.23 7.89 14.23
N ALA A 116 -1.20 8.25 15.07
CA ALA A 116 -2.52 8.67 14.66
C ALA A 116 -2.94 9.95 15.40
N GLY A 117 -3.78 10.75 14.75
CA GLY A 117 -4.34 11.99 15.27
C GLY A 117 -5.80 12.18 14.89
N LEU A 118 -6.48 13.10 15.57
CA LEU A 118 -7.87 13.44 15.35
C LEU A 118 -7.94 14.94 14.98
N GLU A 119 -8.62 15.28 13.89
CA GLU A 119 -8.71 16.66 13.40
C GLU A 119 -10.03 17.31 13.85
N GLY A 120 -9.96 18.54 14.35
CA GLY A 120 -11.15 19.22 14.89
C GLY A 120 -11.65 18.64 16.23
N LEU A 121 -10.80 17.89 16.94
CA LEU A 121 -11.10 17.39 18.29
C LEU A 121 -11.40 18.55 19.23
N ALA A 122 -12.54 18.50 19.93
CA ALA A 122 -12.92 19.58 20.84
C ALA A 122 -11.89 19.75 21.98
N PRO A 123 -11.60 20.99 22.41
CA PRO A 123 -10.72 21.22 23.56
C PRO A 123 -11.36 20.68 24.84
N LEU A 124 -10.53 20.25 25.79
CA LEU A 124 -10.94 19.97 27.16
C LEU A 124 -11.23 21.30 27.89
N SER A 125 -12.43 21.84 27.69
CA SER A 125 -12.87 23.09 28.32
C SER A 125 -13.26 22.85 29.77
N LEU A 126 -12.55 23.48 30.70
CA LEU A 126 -12.85 23.46 32.14
C LEU A 126 -13.30 24.84 32.61
N ASP A 127 -14.47 24.91 33.26
CA ASP A 127 -14.92 26.13 33.92
C ASP A 127 -14.20 26.28 35.27
N VAL A 128 -13.05 26.97 35.22
CA VAL A 128 -12.24 27.37 36.36
C VAL A 128 -13.05 28.16 37.42
N SER A 129 -14.09 28.88 36.99
CA SER A 129 -14.93 29.71 37.85
C SER A 129 -15.96 28.85 38.60
N ASP A 130 -16.63 27.91 37.92
CA ASP A 130 -17.55 26.96 38.55
C ASP A 130 -16.82 26.05 39.55
N ILE A 131 -15.68 25.46 39.15
CA ILE A 131 -14.86 24.62 40.04
C ILE A 131 -14.49 25.40 41.31
N LYS A 132 -13.93 26.60 41.17
CA LYS A 132 -13.58 27.47 42.31
C LYS A 132 -14.80 27.92 43.11
N GLY A 133 -15.96 28.06 42.47
CA GLY A 133 -17.24 28.39 43.11
C GLY A 133 -17.85 27.22 43.90
N LYS A 134 -17.62 25.97 43.49
CA LYS A 134 -18.03 24.75 44.21
C LYS A 134 -17.08 24.45 45.38
N VAL A 135 -15.77 24.48 45.15
CA VAL A 135 -14.75 24.25 46.19
C VAL A 135 -14.92 25.20 47.37
N ARG A 136 -15.16 26.50 47.11
CA ARG A 136 -15.48 27.52 48.12
C ARG A 136 -16.75 27.26 48.94
N LYS A 137 -17.64 26.34 48.53
CA LYS A 137 -18.84 25.93 49.29
C LYS A 137 -18.64 24.60 50.02
N ILE A 138 -17.68 23.78 49.56
CA ILE A 138 -17.36 22.46 50.11
C ILE A 138 -16.34 22.58 51.24
N VAL A 139 -15.19 23.23 51.03
CA VAL A 139 -14.10 23.32 52.04
C VAL A 139 -14.59 23.91 53.38
N PRO A 140 -15.31 25.04 53.43
CA PRO A 140 -15.80 25.57 54.70
C PRO A 140 -16.87 24.70 55.35
N ALA A 141 -17.61 23.91 54.56
CA ALA A 141 -18.65 23.02 55.06
C ALA A 141 -18.06 21.75 55.70
N VAL A 142 -17.00 21.17 55.10
CA VAL A 142 -16.25 20.07 55.71
C VAL A 142 -15.60 20.54 57.02
N LYS A 143 -15.01 21.74 57.06
CA LYS A 143 -14.45 22.29 58.31
C LYS A 143 -15.52 22.55 59.38
N ALA A 144 -16.70 23.07 58.99
CA ALA A 144 -17.84 23.23 59.91
C ALA A 144 -18.54 21.89 60.31
N ALA A 145 -18.22 20.78 59.62
CA ALA A 145 -18.56 19.43 60.07
C ALA A 145 -17.48 18.88 61.04
N ALA A 146 -16.19 19.15 60.77
CA ALA A 146 -15.06 18.76 61.62
C ALA A 146 -15.20 19.25 63.07
N GLU A 147 -15.70 20.49 63.27
CA GLU A 147 -15.96 21.07 64.59
C GLU A 147 -17.00 20.31 65.45
N LYS A 148 -17.71 19.32 64.89
CA LYS A 148 -18.74 18.53 65.59
C LYS A 148 -18.29 17.12 65.96
N VAL A 149 -17.09 16.71 65.55
CA VAL A 149 -16.55 15.35 65.75
C VAL A 149 -15.51 15.34 66.88
N ALA A 150 -15.08 14.14 67.30
CA ALA A 150 -13.94 13.98 68.22
C ALA A 150 -12.65 14.58 67.63
N GLU A 151 -11.77 15.10 68.49
CA GLU A 151 -10.55 15.83 68.08
C GLU A 151 -9.61 15.00 67.18
N GLU A 152 -9.49 13.68 67.39
CA GLU A 152 -8.69 12.81 66.52
C GLU A 152 -9.26 12.70 65.09
N ALA A 153 -10.60 12.67 64.96
CA ALA A 153 -11.27 12.63 63.67
C ALA A 153 -11.28 14.01 62.99
N ARG A 154 -11.46 15.08 63.79
CA ARG A 154 -11.42 16.47 63.35
C ARG A 154 -10.10 16.82 62.66
N ALA A 155 -8.97 16.50 63.29
CA ALA A 155 -7.64 16.82 62.74
C ALA A 155 -7.42 16.15 61.37
N ALA A 156 -7.86 14.90 61.21
CA ALA A 156 -7.82 14.20 59.91
C ALA A 156 -8.76 14.84 58.88
N LEU A 157 -9.98 15.22 59.28
CA LEU A 157 -10.97 15.82 58.37
C LEU A 157 -10.53 17.23 57.89
N GLU A 158 -9.93 18.04 58.76
CA GLU A 158 -9.37 19.34 58.39
C GLU A 158 -8.15 19.19 57.45
N GLN A 159 -7.27 18.20 57.68
CA GLN A 159 -6.12 17.91 56.82
C GLN A 159 -6.52 17.46 55.40
N GLU A 160 -7.52 16.57 55.29
CA GLU A 160 -8.05 16.13 53.99
C GLU A 160 -8.81 17.26 53.27
N ALA A 161 -9.48 18.16 54.00
CA ALA A 161 -10.12 19.34 53.42
C ALA A 161 -9.11 20.33 52.82
N ASP A 162 -7.96 20.56 53.48
CA ASP A 162 -6.89 21.41 52.93
C ASP A 162 -6.13 20.73 51.78
N THR A 163 -6.01 19.39 51.82
CA THR A 163 -5.43 18.60 50.72
C THR A 163 -6.36 18.63 49.49
N PHE A 164 -7.67 18.62 49.68
CA PHE A 164 -8.66 18.86 48.62
C PHE A 164 -8.56 20.29 48.06
N ASP A 165 -8.52 21.35 48.89
CA ASP A 165 -8.40 22.74 48.37
C ASP A 165 -7.09 22.92 47.57
N ALA A 166 -5.98 22.34 48.05
CA ALA A 166 -4.70 22.33 47.35
C ALA A 166 -4.74 21.55 46.02
N ALA A 167 -5.38 20.38 45.98
CA ALA A 167 -5.56 19.59 44.75
C ALA A 167 -6.48 20.27 43.73
N MET A 168 -7.36 21.18 44.17
CA MET A 168 -8.23 21.98 43.31
C MET A 168 -7.52 23.20 42.69
N ILE A 169 -6.27 23.49 43.06
CA ILE A 169 -5.45 24.50 42.39
C ILE A 169 -5.10 24.00 40.99
N MET A 170 -5.65 24.66 39.96
CA MET A 170 -5.55 24.18 38.59
C MET A 170 -4.14 24.28 38.01
N SER A 171 -3.62 23.13 37.58
CA SER A 171 -2.40 23.01 36.79
C SER A 171 -2.66 23.35 35.31
N PRO A 172 -1.65 23.85 34.56
CA PRO A 172 -1.68 23.89 33.09
C PRO A 172 -1.89 22.51 32.46
N ASP A 173 -1.54 21.44 33.19
CA ASP A 173 -1.81 20.06 32.81
C ASP A 173 -3.13 19.59 33.45
N HIS A 174 -4.22 19.70 32.68
CA HIS A 174 -5.56 19.33 33.12
C HIS A 174 -5.70 17.83 33.44
N VAL A 175 -4.92 16.97 32.79
CA VAL A 175 -4.95 15.50 33.03
C VAL A 175 -4.31 15.19 34.38
N LYS A 176 -3.11 15.73 34.67
CA LYS A 176 -2.48 15.60 35.99
C LYS A 176 -3.33 16.21 37.11
N TRP A 177 -3.94 17.38 36.86
CA TRP A 177 -4.89 17.98 37.80
C TRP A 177 -6.06 17.03 38.09
N SER A 178 -6.71 16.50 37.05
CA SER A 178 -7.89 15.63 37.22
C SER A 178 -7.60 14.35 38.00
N ALA A 179 -6.43 13.73 37.79
CA ALA A 179 -6.02 12.53 38.53
C ALA A 179 -5.84 12.81 40.04
N GLY A 180 -5.18 13.93 40.39
CA GLY A 180 -5.04 14.37 41.79
C GLY A 180 -6.38 14.78 42.41
N ALA A 181 -7.23 15.46 41.64
CA ALA A 181 -8.57 15.87 42.05
C ALA A 181 -9.46 14.66 42.42
N VAL A 182 -9.48 13.61 41.59
CA VAL A 182 -10.24 12.37 41.90
C VAL A 182 -9.71 11.70 43.18
N GLN A 183 -8.39 11.61 43.35
CA GLN A 183 -7.80 11.01 44.55
C GLN A 183 -8.17 11.81 45.83
N ALA A 184 -8.07 13.15 45.78
CA ALA A 184 -8.42 14.01 46.90
C ALA A 184 -9.93 13.93 47.26
N MET A 185 -10.82 13.88 46.26
CA MET A 185 -12.27 13.71 46.51
C MET A 185 -12.61 12.35 47.13
N GLN A 186 -11.91 11.28 46.74
CA GLN A 186 -12.07 9.95 47.32
C GLN A 186 -11.53 9.88 48.75
N ALA A 187 -10.40 10.53 49.04
CA ALA A 187 -9.87 10.66 50.39
C ALA A 187 -10.83 11.46 51.30
N LEU A 188 -11.34 12.61 50.81
CA LEU A 188 -12.30 13.46 51.50
C LEU A 188 -13.60 12.71 51.86
N ARG A 189 -14.22 11.98 50.92
CA ARG A 189 -15.39 11.14 51.22
C ARG A 189 -15.09 10.02 52.21
N LYS A 190 -13.92 9.39 52.11
CA LYS A 190 -13.50 8.35 53.06
C LYS A 190 -13.31 8.90 54.47
N ALA A 191 -12.78 10.12 54.60
CA ALA A 191 -12.61 10.80 55.88
C ALA A 191 -13.97 11.22 56.48
N LEU A 192 -14.88 11.79 55.67
CA LEU A 192 -16.26 12.10 56.10
C LEU A 192 -16.99 10.86 56.62
N ALA A 193 -16.93 9.74 55.88
CA ALA A 193 -17.54 8.48 56.29
C ALA A 193 -16.88 7.83 57.52
N ALA A 194 -15.58 8.03 57.73
CA ALA A 194 -14.87 7.55 58.94
C ALA A 194 -15.15 8.44 60.18
N ALA A 195 -15.60 9.68 59.96
CA ALA A 195 -15.91 10.66 60.98
C ALA A 195 -17.41 10.74 61.34
N ASP A 196 -18.27 9.92 60.68
CA ASP A 196 -19.74 9.98 60.78
C ASP A 196 -20.29 11.40 60.48
N ALA A 197 -19.65 12.10 59.55
CA ALA A 197 -19.83 13.53 59.29
C ALA A 197 -20.57 13.78 57.96
N GLU A 198 -21.86 14.13 58.05
CA GLU A 198 -22.72 14.42 56.90
C GLU A 198 -22.54 15.85 56.36
N LEU A 199 -22.51 16.00 55.03
CA LEU A 199 -22.72 17.26 54.33
C LEU A 199 -24.22 17.44 54.01
N SER A 200 -24.63 18.63 53.55
CA SER A 200 -25.99 18.79 53.00
C SER A 200 -26.09 18.22 51.58
N ASP A 201 -27.27 17.75 51.16
CA ASP A 201 -27.55 17.20 49.82
C ASP A 201 -26.93 18.01 48.67
N LYS A 202 -26.99 19.35 48.78
CA LYS A 202 -26.48 20.29 47.77
C LYS A 202 -24.96 20.34 47.70
N GLN A 203 -24.27 20.07 48.81
CA GLN A 203 -22.80 20.00 48.86
C GLN A 203 -22.30 18.64 48.37
N ASP A 204 -22.96 17.54 48.75
CA ASP A 204 -22.66 16.22 48.20
C ASP A 204 -22.94 16.12 46.69
N GLN A 205 -24.00 16.79 46.20
CA GLN A 205 -24.26 16.87 44.77
C GLN A 205 -23.20 17.73 44.04
N MET A 206 -22.75 18.86 44.61
CA MET A 206 -21.62 19.61 44.04
C MET A 206 -20.30 18.82 44.05
N LEU A 207 -20.07 18.00 45.08
CA LEU A 207 -18.91 17.11 45.16
C LEU A 207 -19.00 15.97 44.14
N ALA A 208 -20.19 15.40 43.91
CA ALA A 208 -20.43 14.40 42.88
C ALA A 208 -20.28 14.96 41.45
N GLU A 209 -20.75 16.17 41.19
CA GLU A 209 -20.53 16.87 39.92
C GLU A 209 -19.03 17.10 39.65
N LEU A 210 -18.27 17.58 40.64
CA LEU A 210 -16.82 17.74 40.52
C LEU A 210 -16.10 16.41 40.30
N GLU A 211 -16.50 15.35 41.00
CA GLU A 211 -15.87 14.03 40.86
C GLU A 211 -16.13 13.45 39.46
N GLU A 212 -17.33 13.57 38.93
CA GLU A 212 -17.66 13.08 37.58
C GLU A 212 -16.97 13.91 36.48
N GLN A 213 -16.91 15.24 36.65
CA GLN A 213 -16.07 16.09 35.79
C GLN A 213 -14.61 15.65 35.82
N ALA A 214 -14.00 15.49 36.99
CA ALA A 214 -12.60 15.07 37.12
C ALA A 214 -12.34 13.65 36.57
N ARG A 215 -13.24 12.69 36.82
CA ARG A 215 -13.17 11.33 36.24
C ARG A 215 -13.21 11.35 34.72
N SER A 216 -14.08 12.17 34.12
CA SER A 216 -14.21 12.27 32.65
C SER A 216 -12.90 12.72 32.00
N ILE A 217 -12.19 13.66 32.62
CA ILE A 217 -10.90 14.19 32.15
C ILE A 217 -9.76 13.20 32.41
N ALA A 218 -9.76 12.52 33.56
CA ALA A 218 -8.76 11.51 33.90
C ALA A 218 -8.83 10.28 32.97
N ASN A 219 -10.02 9.93 32.48
CA ASN A 219 -10.22 8.89 31.46
C ASN A 219 -10.00 9.40 30.02
N ASP A 220 -9.85 10.72 29.80
CA ASP A 220 -9.72 11.27 28.45
C ASP A 220 -8.40 10.90 27.76
N GLU A 221 -7.24 10.99 28.43
CA GLU A 221 -5.97 10.57 27.81
C GLU A 221 -5.94 9.05 27.52
N PRO A 222 -6.41 8.15 28.43
CA PRO A 222 -6.67 6.75 28.09
C PRO A 222 -7.67 6.56 26.93
N ALA A 223 -8.73 7.37 26.84
CA ALA A 223 -9.70 7.33 25.74
C ALA A 223 -9.09 7.79 24.41
N LEU A 224 -8.24 8.82 24.43
CA LEU A 224 -7.50 9.32 23.29
C LEU A 224 -6.44 8.31 22.81
N ALA A 225 -5.79 7.60 23.73
CA ALA A 225 -4.92 6.48 23.39
C ALA A 225 -5.69 5.32 22.72
N ARG A 226 -6.87 4.95 23.26
CA ARG A 226 -7.77 3.96 22.64
C ARG A 226 -8.26 4.41 21.26
N ALA A 227 -8.65 5.68 21.11
CA ALA A 227 -9.09 6.26 19.84
C ALA A 227 -7.98 6.26 18.78
N ARG A 228 -6.75 6.64 19.15
CA ARG A 228 -5.56 6.54 18.28
C ARG A 228 -5.29 5.09 17.86
N ALA A 229 -5.40 4.13 18.77
CA ALA A 229 -5.22 2.70 18.46
C ALA A 229 -6.31 2.20 17.49
N TRP A 230 -7.56 2.56 17.72
CA TRP A 230 -8.69 2.24 16.83
C TRP A 230 -8.52 2.81 15.41
N VAL A 231 -8.03 4.06 15.28
CA VAL A 231 -7.69 4.64 13.97
C VAL A 231 -6.60 3.83 13.24
N LEU A 232 -5.62 3.27 13.96
CA LEU A 232 -4.58 2.42 13.37
C LEU A 232 -5.05 0.99 13.06
N GLU A 233 -6.08 0.50 13.75
CA GLU A 233 -6.75 -0.78 13.50
C GLU A 233 -7.67 -0.70 12.26
N LYS A 234 -8.46 0.38 12.16
CA LYS A 234 -9.38 0.65 11.04
C LYS A 234 -8.70 1.22 9.80
N LEU A 235 -7.40 1.50 9.86
CA LEU A 235 -6.61 2.01 8.75
C LEU A 235 -6.65 1.00 7.57
N PRO A 236 -7.17 1.39 6.39
CA PRO A 236 -7.20 0.53 5.22
C PRO A 236 -5.81 0.05 4.80
N ARG A 237 -5.73 -1.18 4.27
CA ARG A 237 -4.48 -1.72 3.74
C ARG A 237 -4.17 -1.09 2.38
N PHE A 238 -2.89 -0.83 2.15
CA PHE A 238 -2.39 -0.48 0.83
C PHE A 238 -1.89 -1.73 0.13
N ILE A 239 -2.23 -1.88 -1.15
CA ILE A 239 -1.63 -2.89 -2.03
C ILE A 239 -0.99 -2.16 -3.19
N TYR A 240 0.33 -2.29 -3.30
CA TYR A 240 1.10 -1.72 -4.40
C TYR A 240 1.40 -2.77 -5.46
N VAL A 241 1.20 -2.42 -6.73
CA VAL A 241 1.63 -3.26 -7.86
C VAL A 241 2.32 -2.41 -8.93
N ASP A 242 3.58 -2.75 -9.19
CA ASP A 242 4.38 -2.31 -10.33
C ASP A 242 4.32 -3.31 -11.48
N GLU A 243 4.56 -4.58 -11.21
CA GLU A 243 4.44 -5.66 -12.20
C GLU A 243 3.47 -6.74 -11.71
N TYR A 244 2.45 -7.05 -12.52
CA TYR A 244 1.54 -8.15 -12.23
C TYR A 244 2.25 -9.49 -12.47
N PRO A 245 2.18 -10.44 -11.52
CA PRO A 245 2.89 -11.71 -11.64
C PRO A 245 2.45 -12.48 -12.89
N ALA A 246 3.39 -13.16 -13.54
CA ALA A 246 3.07 -14.00 -14.68
C ALA A 246 2.16 -15.16 -14.24
N LEU A 247 1.11 -15.41 -15.03
CA LEU A 247 0.21 -16.55 -14.88
C LEU A 247 0.41 -17.48 -16.09
N PRO A 248 1.35 -18.46 -16.01
CA PRO A 248 1.59 -19.40 -17.09
C PRO A 248 0.33 -20.13 -17.53
N GLY A 249 0.18 -20.28 -18.83
CA GLY A 249 -0.93 -20.96 -19.49
C GLY A 249 -0.89 -22.49 -19.38
N ARG A 250 0.14 -23.09 -18.78
CA ARG A 250 0.15 -24.48 -18.33
C ARG A 250 0.63 -24.60 -16.89
N GLN A 251 -0.16 -25.27 -16.06
CA GLN A 251 0.04 -25.39 -14.61
C GLN A 251 0.07 -26.87 -14.18
N ASN A 252 0.74 -27.21 -13.08
CA ASN A 252 0.72 -28.55 -12.48
C ASN A 252 -0.05 -28.52 -11.15
N ILE A 253 -1.20 -29.22 -11.09
CA ILE A 253 -2.08 -29.26 -9.92
C ILE A 253 -1.40 -29.96 -8.74
N ALA A 254 -0.72 -31.08 -8.98
CA ALA A 254 -0.07 -31.87 -7.93
C ALA A 254 1.12 -31.12 -7.31
N GLU A 255 1.93 -30.42 -8.13
CA GLU A 255 3.04 -29.60 -7.64
C GLU A 255 2.52 -28.39 -6.83
N TYR A 256 1.48 -27.72 -7.32
CA TYR A 256 0.81 -26.63 -6.59
C TYR A 256 0.33 -27.10 -5.21
N LEU A 257 -0.41 -28.22 -5.16
CA LEU A 257 -0.92 -28.77 -3.90
C LEU A 257 0.21 -29.17 -2.93
N GLY A 258 1.27 -29.79 -3.44
CA GLY A 258 2.45 -30.12 -2.64
C GLY A 258 3.07 -28.87 -2.02
N ARG A 259 3.41 -27.86 -2.83
CA ARG A 259 4.01 -26.60 -2.34
C ARG A 259 3.08 -25.79 -1.45
N GLN A 260 1.76 -25.83 -1.67
CA GLN A 260 0.77 -25.21 -0.79
C GLN A 260 0.85 -25.80 0.61
N GLY A 261 1.03 -27.12 0.74
CA GLY A 261 1.18 -27.80 2.04
C GLY A 261 2.44 -27.38 2.83
N TRP A 262 3.51 -26.98 2.13
CA TRP A 262 4.75 -26.49 2.74
C TRP A 262 4.83 -24.96 2.88
N GLY A 263 3.83 -24.21 2.40
CA GLY A 263 3.86 -22.74 2.35
C GLY A 263 4.86 -22.15 1.34
N GLN A 264 5.30 -22.92 0.34
CA GLN A 264 6.38 -22.58 -0.60
C GLN A 264 5.88 -22.35 -2.04
N LEU A 265 4.73 -21.67 -2.18
CA LEU A 265 4.15 -21.32 -3.49
C LEU A 265 4.95 -20.20 -4.17
N THR A 266 5.37 -20.43 -5.42
CA THR A 266 5.98 -19.38 -6.26
C THR A 266 4.94 -18.31 -6.66
N PRO A 267 5.34 -17.09 -7.08
CA PRO A 267 4.38 -16.06 -7.51
C PRO A 267 3.44 -16.50 -8.64
N ALA A 268 3.94 -17.32 -9.58
CA ALA A 268 3.12 -17.93 -10.63
C ALA A 268 2.08 -18.92 -10.07
N GLN A 269 2.45 -19.70 -9.04
CA GLN A 269 1.54 -20.63 -8.37
C GLN A 269 0.54 -19.93 -7.45
N GLN A 270 0.92 -18.80 -6.83
CA GLN A 270 -0.02 -17.92 -6.13
C GLN A 270 -1.07 -17.35 -7.11
N SER A 271 -0.62 -16.92 -8.29
CA SER A 271 -1.48 -16.45 -9.38
C SER A 271 -2.41 -17.55 -9.90
N PHE A 272 -1.94 -18.80 -10.00
CA PHE A 272 -2.77 -19.97 -10.30
C PHE A 272 -3.82 -20.23 -9.19
N GLY A 273 -3.47 -20.04 -7.91
CA GLY A 273 -4.43 -20.09 -6.81
C GLY A 273 -5.53 -19.04 -6.94
N LYS A 274 -5.18 -17.80 -7.36
CA LYS A 274 -6.13 -16.72 -7.66
C LYS A 274 -7.02 -17.05 -8.86
N LEU A 275 -6.45 -17.64 -9.92
CA LEU A 275 -7.22 -18.18 -11.06
C LEU A 275 -8.26 -19.21 -10.60
N CYS A 276 -7.86 -20.16 -9.75
CA CYS A 276 -8.77 -21.17 -9.21
C CYS A 276 -9.88 -20.55 -8.37
N LYS A 277 -9.59 -19.53 -7.54
CA LYS A 277 -10.60 -18.78 -6.77
C LYS A 277 -11.65 -18.13 -7.70
N VAL A 278 -11.21 -17.33 -8.67
CA VAL A 278 -12.11 -16.62 -9.60
C VAL A 278 -12.90 -17.58 -10.48
N ALA A 279 -12.28 -18.70 -10.89
CA ALA A 279 -12.91 -19.71 -11.72
C ALA A 279 -13.86 -20.67 -10.96
N GLY A 280 -13.90 -20.60 -9.62
CA GLY A 280 -14.67 -21.52 -8.79
C GLY A 280 -14.15 -22.96 -8.79
N LEU A 281 -12.84 -23.16 -8.96
CA LEU A 281 -12.17 -24.45 -8.96
C LEU A 281 -11.47 -24.73 -7.63
N ASP A 282 -11.63 -25.94 -7.10
CA ASP A 282 -10.76 -26.49 -6.05
C ASP A 282 -9.73 -27.44 -6.67
N PRO A 283 -8.42 -27.10 -6.66
CA PRO A 283 -7.36 -28.01 -7.10
C PRO A 283 -7.36 -29.36 -6.35
N ARG A 284 -7.79 -29.42 -5.08
CA ARG A 284 -7.85 -30.67 -4.30
C ARG A 284 -8.96 -31.58 -4.83
N GLN A 285 -10.14 -31.04 -5.10
CA GLN A 285 -11.23 -31.76 -5.79
C GLN A 285 -10.77 -32.27 -7.17
N LEU A 286 -10.09 -31.44 -7.98
CA LEU A 286 -9.59 -31.86 -9.29
C LEU A 286 -8.54 -32.98 -9.20
N GLN A 287 -7.69 -32.99 -8.17
CA GLN A 287 -6.73 -34.06 -7.91
C GLN A 287 -7.44 -35.34 -7.43
N GLY A 288 -8.33 -35.25 -6.45
CA GLY A 288 -9.07 -36.40 -5.91
C GLY A 288 -10.04 -37.06 -6.91
N LEU A 289 -10.50 -36.33 -7.94
CA LEU A 289 -11.26 -36.91 -9.05
C LEU A 289 -10.37 -37.66 -10.05
N LEU A 290 -9.13 -37.20 -10.28
CA LEU A 290 -8.14 -37.93 -11.08
C LEU A 290 -7.77 -39.26 -10.44
N GLU A 291 -7.53 -39.26 -9.12
CA GLU A 291 -7.20 -40.47 -8.34
C GLU A 291 -8.34 -41.50 -8.32
N LYS A 292 -9.60 -41.04 -8.39
CA LYS A 292 -10.79 -41.89 -8.53
C LYS A 292 -11.12 -42.27 -9.98
N ASN A 293 -10.33 -41.79 -10.95
CA ASN A 293 -10.58 -41.92 -12.39
C ASN A 293 -11.95 -41.39 -12.87
N ASP A 294 -12.56 -40.45 -12.13
CA ASP A 294 -13.79 -39.75 -12.55
C ASP A 294 -13.43 -38.55 -13.44
N LEU A 295 -12.98 -38.87 -14.65
CA LEU A 295 -12.60 -37.88 -15.66
C LEU A 295 -13.82 -37.09 -16.18
N ALA A 296 -15.04 -37.65 -16.06
CA ALA A 296 -16.26 -37.02 -16.53
C ALA A 296 -16.65 -35.82 -15.66
N THR A 297 -16.80 -36.01 -14.35
CA THR A 297 -17.10 -34.92 -13.40
C THR A 297 -15.96 -33.89 -13.40
N ARG A 298 -14.70 -34.35 -13.45
CA ARG A 298 -13.51 -33.49 -13.47
C ARG A 298 -13.52 -32.52 -14.65
N ASN A 299 -13.84 -33.01 -15.85
CA ASN A 299 -13.96 -32.16 -17.05
C ASN A 299 -15.20 -31.25 -17.02
N GLN A 300 -16.32 -31.69 -16.43
CA GLN A 300 -17.51 -30.84 -16.27
C GLN A 300 -17.25 -29.62 -15.37
N LEU A 301 -16.55 -29.80 -14.25
CA LEU A 301 -16.15 -28.69 -13.37
C LEU A 301 -15.29 -27.67 -14.11
N VAL A 302 -14.30 -28.15 -14.86
CA VAL A 302 -13.34 -27.32 -15.61
C VAL A 302 -13.99 -26.60 -16.79
N ASN A 303 -14.95 -27.22 -17.48
CA ASN A 303 -15.76 -26.55 -18.51
C ASN A 303 -16.68 -25.46 -17.93
N ARG A 304 -17.31 -25.72 -16.77
CA ARG A 304 -18.10 -24.71 -16.03
C ARG A 304 -17.22 -23.52 -15.62
N ALA A 305 -16.03 -23.79 -15.09
CA ALA A 305 -15.08 -22.78 -14.67
C ALA A 305 -14.60 -21.89 -15.82
N GLY A 306 -14.28 -22.47 -16.98
CA GLY A 306 -13.96 -21.69 -18.19
C GLY A 306 -15.12 -20.82 -18.67
N SER A 307 -16.36 -21.28 -18.50
CA SER A 307 -17.57 -20.49 -18.81
C SER A 307 -17.72 -19.28 -17.87
N VAL A 308 -17.43 -19.43 -16.57
CA VAL A 308 -17.44 -18.32 -15.59
C VAL A 308 -16.36 -17.28 -15.94
N VAL A 309 -15.13 -17.72 -16.16
CA VAL A 309 -14.01 -16.82 -16.50
C VAL A 309 -14.22 -16.14 -17.87
N THR A 310 -14.85 -16.83 -18.83
CA THR A 310 -15.26 -16.23 -20.10
C THR A 310 -16.30 -15.12 -19.91
N ALA A 311 -17.26 -15.30 -19.00
CA ALA A 311 -18.31 -14.30 -18.75
C ALA A 311 -17.72 -13.00 -18.16
N GLU A 312 -16.87 -13.09 -17.14
CA GLU A 312 -16.21 -11.91 -16.58
C GLU A 312 -15.25 -11.26 -17.58
N ILE A 313 -14.43 -12.02 -18.31
CA ILE A 313 -13.52 -11.39 -19.29
C ILE A 313 -14.27 -10.70 -20.43
N ARG A 314 -15.43 -11.22 -20.88
CA ARG A 314 -16.30 -10.52 -21.85
C ARG A 314 -16.96 -9.27 -21.29
N ARG A 315 -17.17 -9.19 -19.97
CA ARG A 315 -17.68 -7.99 -19.29
C ARG A 315 -16.63 -6.88 -19.26
N LEU A 316 -15.35 -7.26 -19.29
CA LEU A 316 -14.17 -6.43 -18.97
C LEU A 316 -13.24 -6.15 -20.17
N TRP A 317 -13.41 -6.86 -21.30
CA TRP A 317 -12.70 -6.65 -22.56
C TRP A 317 -13.71 -6.60 -23.71
N LYS A 318 -14.03 -5.40 -24.20
CA LYS A 318 -15.09 -5.21 -25.21
C LYS A 318 -14.56 -5.23 -26.65
N ASP A 319 -13.26 -4.97 -26.83
CA ASP A 319 -12.54 -4.97 -28.12
C ASP A 319 -12.71 -6.30 -28.90
N ARG A 320 -12.79 -7.46 -28.23
CA ARG A 320 -12.95 -8.77 -28.87
C ARG A 320 -13.84 -9.74 -28.09
N PRO A 321 -14.74 -10.50 -28.75
CA PRO A 321 -15.49 -11.59 -28.13
C PRO A 321 -14.56 -12.80 -27.84
N LEU A 322 -13.87 -12.78 -26.70
CA LEU A 322 -12.96 -13.85 -26.30
C LEU A 322 -13.70 -15.07 -25.74
N LYS A 323 -13.07 -16.24 -25.72
CA LYS A 323 -13.52 -17.44 -25.01
C LYS A 323 -12.32 -18.07 -24.30
N VAL A 324 -12.52 -18.51 -23.07
CA VAL A 324 -11.52 -19.16 -22.23
C VAL A 324 -11.97 -20.59 -21.95
N ARG A 325 -11.18 -21.57 -22.37
CA ARG A 325 -11.39 -22.97 -22.04
C ARG A 325 -10.21 -23.49 -21.23
N PHE A 326 -10.49 -23.99 -20.04
CA PHE A 326 -9.52 -24.77 -19.30
C PHE A 326 -9.52 -26.21 -19.83
N ASN A 327 -8.33 -26.80 -19.97
CA ASN A 327 -8.10 -28.14 -20.47
C ASN A 327 -7.34 -28.96 -19.42
N LEU A 328 -7.60 -30.26 -19.31
CA LEU A 328 -6.90 -31.14 -18.36
C LEU A 328 -6.11 -32.22 -19.09
N ASP A 329 -4.82 -32.30 -18.76
CA ASP A 329 -3.86 -33.29 -19.27
C ASP A 329 -3.17 -33.98 -18.09
N GLY A 330 -3.74 -35.09 -17.62
CA GLY A 330 -3.29 -35.77 -16.41
C GLY A 330 -3.31 -34.84 -15.19
N GLN A 331 -2.14 -34.53 -14.62
CA GLN A 331 -1.96 -33.59 -13.50
C GLN A 331 -1.92 -32.12 -13.94
N HIS A 332 -1.87 -31.83 -15.24
CA HIS A 332 -1.81 -30.47 -15.75
C HIS A 332 -3.18 -29.87 -16.02
N LEU A 333 -3.25 -28.55 -15.86
CA LEU A 333 -4.32 -27.71 -16.40
C LEU A 333 -3.72 -26.70 -17.37
N ASP A 334 -4.19 -26.71 -18.61
CA ASP A 334 -3.87 -25.68 -19.61
C ASP A 334 -4.99 -24.63 -19.65
N THR A 335 -4.62 -23.36 -19.78
CA THR A 335 -5.55 -22.25 -20.05
C THR A 335 -5.47 -21.92 -21.53
N LEU A 336 -6.53 -22.24 -22.26
CA LEU A 336 -6.66 -22.01 -23.69
C LEU A 336 -7.61 -20.84 -23.96
N VAL A 337 -7.30 -20.05 -24.99
CA VAL A 337 -8.03 -18.83 -25.35
C VAL A 337 -8.27 -18.80 -26.85
N SER A 338 -9.50 -18.49 -27.27
CA SER A 338 -9.87 -18.25 -28.66
C SER A 338 -10.58 -16.90 -28.85
N ASP A 339 -10.43 -16.31 -30.03
CA ASP A 339 -11.20 -15.14 -30.47
C ASP A 339 -12.49 -15.64 -31.13
N ALA A 340 -13.57 -15.74 -30.35
CA ALA A 340 -14.86 -16.29 -30.74
C ALA A 340 -15.68 -15.32 -31.62
N GLY A 341 -15.15 -15.04 -32.80
CA GLY A 341 -15.75 -14.17 -33.82
C GLY A 341 -14.99 -14.09 -35.14
N GLU A 342 -13.72 -14.53 -35.20
CA GLU A 342 -12.99 -14.69 -36.46
C GLU A 342 -13.43 -15.98 -37.20
N ALA A 343 -13.09 -16.11 -38.50
CA ALA A 343 -13.57 -17.21 -39.34
C ALA A 343 -13.07 -18.62 -38.94
N TYR A 344 -12.14 -18.68 -37.98
CA TYR A 344 -11.61 -19.91 -37.40
C TYR A 344 -11.51 -19.73 -35.87
N GLU A 345 -12.32 -20.44 -35.10
CA GLU A 345 -12.24 -20.45 -33.64
C GLU A 345 -11.05 -21.31 -33.17
N VAL A 346 -9.83 -20.79 -33.34
CA VAL A 346 -8.60 -21.47 -32.92
C VAL A 346 -8.36 -21.22 -31.43
N GLU A 347 -8.37 -22.29 -30.64
CA GLU A 347 -7.91 -22.27 -29.24
C GLU A 347 -6.38 -22.37 -29.21
N VAL A 348 -5.72 -21.32 -28.71
CA VAL A 348 -4.26 -21.29 -28.46
C VAL A 348 -3.99 -21.21 -26.95
N ASN A 349 -2.80 -21.57 -26.49
CA ASN A 349 -2.46 -21.45 -25.09
C ASN A 349 -2.34 -19.96 -24.68
N LEU A 350 -2.62 -19.63 -23.42
CA LEU A 350 -2.41 -18.28 -22.88
C LEU A 350 -0.96 -17.79 -23.09
N ASP A 351 0.03 -18.67 -22.97
CA ASP A 351 1.45 -18.38 -23.20
C ASP A 351 1.77 -18.03 -24.68
N GLU A 352 0.86 -18.34 -25.61
CA GLU A 352 0.96 -18.03 -27.05
C GLU A 352 0.20 -16.75 -27.45
N ARG A 353 -0.59 -16.15 -26.53
CA ARG A 353 -1.26 -14.86 -26.75
C ARG A 353 -0.28 -13.69 -26.69
N SER A 354 -0.72 -12.50 -27.08
CA SER A 354 0.12 -11.29 -26.96
C SER A 354 0.46 -10.98 -25.50
N ARG A 355 1.65 -10.42 -25.24
CA ARG A 355 2.08 -10.02 -23.88
C ARG A 355 1.09 -9.05 -23.21
N GLY A 356 0.46 -8.18 -23.99
CA GLY A 356 -0.62 -7.30 -23.50
C GLY A 356 -1.84 -8.08 -23.02
N PHE A 357 -2.25 -9.13 -23.75
CA PHE A 357 -3.34 -9.99 -23.32
C PHE A 357 -2.97 -10.88 -22.12
N GLN A 358 -1.75 -11.42 -22.06
CA GLN A 358 -1.26 -12.16 -20.89
C GLN A 358 -1.25 -11.28 -19.63
N TRP A 359 -0.74 -10.04 -19.76
CA TRP A 359 -0.78 -9.04 -18.70
C TRP A 359 -2.22 -8.74 -18.28
N PHE A 360 -3.13 -8.49 -19.24
CA PHE A 360 -4.55 -8.25 -18.98
C PHE A 360 -5.19 -9.41 -18.20
N PHE A 361 -5.02 -10.64 -18.68
CA PHE A 361 -5.62 -11.83 -18.09
C PHE A 361 -5.11 -12.06 -16.66
N SER A 362 -3.78 -11.96 -16.44
CA SER A 362 -3.21 -12.11 -15.10
C SER A 362 -3.59 -10.95 -14.16
N PHE A 363 -3.60 -9.71 -14.67
CA PHE A 363 -4.08 -8.53 -13.96
C PHE A 363 -5.50 -8.76 -13.44
N TYR A 364 -6.46 -9.02 -14.34
CA TYR A 364 -7.86 -9.15 -13.97
C TYR A 364 -8.12 -10.32 -13.02
N VAL A 365 -7.52 -11.49 -13.28
CA VAL A 365 -7.63 -12.66 -12.40
C VAL A 365 -7.07 -12.37 -11.00
N THR A 366 -5.90 -11.75 -10.91
CA THR A 366 -5.28 -11.38 -9.63
C THR A 366 -6.13 -10.37 -8.88
N PHE A 367 -6.53 -9.29 -9.57
CA PHE A 367 -7.27 -8.16 -9.03
C PHE A 367 -8.64 -8.58 -8.51
N PHE A 368 -9.42 -9.36 -9.27
CA PHE A 368 -10.72 -9.87 -8.82
C PHE A 368 -10.60 -10.86 -7.66
N ALA A 369 -9.58 -11.74 -7.68
CA ALA A 369 -9.36 -12.68 -6.58
C ALA A 369 -9.07 -11.98 -5.24
N ASP A 370 -8.44 -10.80 -5.31
CA ASP A 370 -8.09 -10.00 -4.14
C ASP A 370 -9.23 -9.08 -3.70
N THR A 371 -9.94 -8.42 -4.63
CA THR A 371 -10.96 -7.39 -4.31
C THR A 371 -12.38 -7.93 -4.10
N GLN A 372 -12.77 -9.06 -4.70
CA GLN A 372 -14.10 -9.64 -4.49
C GLN A 372 -14.04 -10.79 -3.48
N GLY A 373 -14.58 -10.58 -2.26
CA GLY A 373 -14.55 -11.57 -1.18
C GLY A 373 -13.13 -11.97 -0.80
N GLY A 374 -12.20 -11.01 -0.77
CA GLY A 374 -10.75 -11.27 -0.71
C GLY A 374 -10.00 -10.29 0.20
N GLY A 375 -8.70 -10.50 0.36
CA GLY A 375 -7.85 -9.72 1.28
C GLY A 375 -7.67 -8.24 0.91
N ALA A 376 -8.25 -7.79 -0.20
CA ALA A 376 -8.18 -6.43 -0.71
C ALA A 376 -9.55 -5.74 -0.88
N GLU A 377 -10.64 -6.32 -0.39
CA GLU A 377 -12.00 -5.78 -0.59
C GLU A 377 -12.13 -4.34 -0.07
N ASP A 378 -11.61 -4.05 1.13
CA ASP A 378 -11.51 -2.70 1.70
C ASP A 378 -10.15 -2.01 1.46
N ALA A 379 -9.30 -2.50 0.55
CA ALA A 379 -7.96 -1.96 0.34
C ALA A 379 -7.93 -0.71 -0.55
N VAL A 380 -6.90 0.11 -0.35
CA VAL A 380 -6.48 1.19 -1.25
C VAL A 380 -5.42 0.64 -2.19
N LEU A 381 -5.68 0.74 -3.49
CA LEU A 381 -4.91 0.09 -4.55
C LEU A 381 -3.99 1.12 -5.21
N LEU A 382 -2.69 0.81 -5.25
CA LEU A 382 -1.63 1.72 -5.70
C LEU A 382 -0.95 1.13 -6.95
N LEU A 383 -1.31 1.61 -8.14
CA LEU A 383 -0.95 0.97 -9.42
C LEU A 383 0.08 1.81 -10.19
N ASP A 384 1.26 1.26 -10.51
CA ASP A 384 2.29 1.97 -11.27
C ASP A 384 2.17 1.69 -12.78
N GLU A 385 1.99 2.74 -13.59
CA GLU A 385 1.78 2.70 -15.05
C GLU A 385 0.86 1.53 -15.54
N PRO A 386 -0.32 1.30 -14.91
CA PRO A 386 -1.16 0.15 -15.26
C PRO A 386 -1.60 0.21 -16.72
N GLY A 387 -1.56 -0.95 -17.38
CA GLY A 387 -1.89 -1.07 -18.80
C GLY A 387 -0.75 -0.71 -19.76
N LEU A 388 0.50 -0.55 -19.30
CA LEU A 388 1.68 -0.25 -20.15
C LEU A 388 1.85 -1.19 -21.37
N HIS A 389 1.36 -2.43 -21.30
CA HIS A 389 1.43 -3.41 -22.38
C HIS A 389 0.15 -3.52 -23.23
N LEU A 390 -0.88 -2.73 -22.90
CA LEU A 390 -2.17 -2.72 -23.58
C LEU A 390 -2.20 -1.74 -24.77
N HIS A 391 -3.12 -1.97 -25.70
CA HIS A 391 -3.41 -1.04 -26.78
C HIS A 391 -4.32 0.09 -26.31
N ALA A 392 -4.36 1.19 -27.07
CA ALA A 392 -5.08 2.43 -26.71
C ALA A 392 -6.55 2.23 -26.28
N HIS A 393 -7.31 1.41 -27.01
CA HIS A 393 -8.71 1.12 -26.67
C HIS A 393 -8.80 0.33 -25.35
N SER A 394 -7.98 -0.70 -25.19
CA SER A 394 -7.89 -1.54 -23.99
C SER A 394 -7.45 -0.76 -22.73
N GLN A 395 -6.68 0.32 -22.88
CA GLN A 395 -6.35 1.25 -21.80
C GLN A 395 -7.58 2.10 -21.38
N ALA A 396 -8.34 2.61 -22.36
CA ALA A 396 -9.57 3.34 -22.07
C ALA A 396 -10.65 2.43 -21.44
N ASP A 397 -10.76 1.17 -21.88
CA ASP A 397 -11.60 0.15 -21.24
C ASP A 397 -11.15 -0.09 -19.80
N LEU A 398 -9.85 -0.35 -19.55
CA LEU A 398 -9.28 -0.56 -18.22
C LEU A 398 -9.61 0.60 -17.25
N LEU A 399 -9.47 1.84 -17.73
CA LEU A 399 -9.85 3.03 -16.96
C LEU A 399 -11.35 3.04 -16.65
N ALA A 400 -12.24 2.82 -17.63
CA ALA A 400 -13.68 2.77 -17.38
C ALA A 400 -14.06 1.66 -16.36
N HIS A 401 -13.32 0.53 -16.36
CA HIS A 401 -13.49 -0.54 -15.39
C HIS A 401 -13.01 -0.16 -13.99
N PHE A 402 -11.90 0.59 -13.85
CA PHE A 402 -11.50 1.17 -12.55
C PHE A 402 -12.59 2.06 -11.94
N GLU A 403 -13.33 2.79 -12.76
CA GLU A 403 -14.35 3.74 -12.30
C GLU A 403 -15.70 3.08 -11.98
N ALA A 404 -16.09 2.04 -12.74
CA ALA A 404 -17.43 1.45 -12.67
C ALA A 404 -17.55 0.18 -11.83
N ASP A 405 -16.50 -0.66 -11.76
CA ASP A 405 -16.63 -2.03 -11.23
C ASP A 405 -16.10 -2.24 -9.80
N PHE A 406 -15.43 -1.24 -9.20
CA PHE A 406 -14.74 -1.40 -7.92
C PHE A 406 -15.08 -0.30 -6.91
N GLY A 407 -15.45 -0.71 -5.69
CA GLY A 407 -15.69 0.21 -4.57
C GLY A 407 -14.40 0.75 -3.93
N ASN A 408 -13.26 0.13 -4.22
CA ASN A 408 -11.92 0.50 -3.75
C ASN A 408 -11.52 1.92 -4.13
N GLN A 409 -10.57 2.49 -3.39
CA GLN A 409 -9.85 3.66 -3.85
C GLN A 409 -8.63 3.22 -4.67
N ILE A 410 -8.48 3.76 -5.88
CA ILE A 410 -7.40 3.43 -6.81
C ILE A 410 -6.59 4.70 -7.11
N LEU A 411 -5.36 4.74 -6.61
CA LEU A 411 -4.37 5.76 -6.96
C LEU A 411 -3.41 5.14 -7.97
N TYR A 412 -3.24 5.75 -9.13
CA TYR A 412 -2.35 5.20 -10.15
C TYR A 412 -1.48 6.25 -10.82
N THR A 413 -0.32 5.84 -11.30
CA THR A 413 0.57 6.69 -12.10
C THR A 413 0.32 6.44 -13.58
N THR A 414 0.40 7.46 -14.45
CA THR A 414 0.48 7.18 -15.90
C THR A 414 1.17 8.26 -16.72
N HIS A 415 1.76 7.85 -17.83
CA HIS A 415 2.17 8.71 -18.96
C HIS A 415 1.29 8.50 -20.22
N SER A 416 0.32 7.58 -20.20
CA SER A 416 -0.56 7.32 -21.37
C SER A 416 -1.73 8.32 -21.44
N PRO A 417 -1.99 8.96 -22.59
CA PRO A 417 -3.19 9.77 -22.82
C PRO A 417 -4.51 9.00 -22.67
N PHE A 418 -4.50 7.68 -22.91
CA PHE A 418 -5.71 6.84 -22.85
C PHE A 418 -6.08 6.43 -21.42
N MET A 419 -5.14 6.59 -20.48
CA MET A 419 -5.33 6.37 -19.04
C MET A 419 -5.64 7.68 -18.28
N VAL A 420 -6.02 8.76 -18.98
CA VAL A 420 -6.38 10.04 -18.36
C VAL A 420 -7.91 10.19 -18.26
N PRO A 421 -8.50 10.42 -17.06
CA PRO A 421 -9.94 10.59 -16.89
C PRO A 421 -10.37 11.99 -17.36
N THR A 422 -10.47 12.19 -18.68
CA THR A 422 -10.78 13.51 -19.29
C THR A 422 -12.11 14.13 -18.86
N HIS A 423 -13.03 13.33 -18.31
CA HIS A 423 -14.33 13.77 -17.79
C HIS A 423 -14.31 14.08 -16.28
N ARG A 424 -13.23 13.76 -15.55
CA ARG A 424 -13.00 14.06 -14.12
C ARG A 424 -11.60 14.63 -13.91
N LEU A 425 -11.40 15.89 -14.30
CA LEU A 425 -10.12 16.58 -14.12
C LEU A 425 -9.79 16.87 -12.64
N ASP A 426 -10.80 16.82 -11.77
CA ASP A 426 -10.68 16.82 -10.31
C ASP A 426 -9.99 15.57 -9.75
N ALA A 427 -9.95 14.46 -10.49
CA ALA A 427 -9.19 13.26 -10.17
C ALA A 427 -7.72 13.31 -10.65
N VAL A 428 -7.34 14.33 -11.44
CA VAL A 428 -6.00 14.43 -12.06
C VAL A 428 -5.02 15.18 -11.17
N ARG A 429 -3.86 14.58 -10.93
CA ARG A 429 -2.70 15.17 -10.24
C ARG A 429 -1.52 15.25 -11.20
N THR A 430 -0.65 16.24 -11.02
CA THR A 430 0.55 16.40 -11.85
C THR A 430 1.81 16.39 -10.99
N ALA A 431 2.65 15.38 -11.19
CA ALA A 431 3.92 15.19 -10.48
C ALA A 431 5.08 15.73 -11.32
N SER A 432 5.69 16.81 -10.86
CA SER A 432 6.86 17.46 -11.45
C SER A 432 8.14 17.15 -10.65
N LEU A 433 9.31 17.37 -11.24
CA LEU A 433 10.61 17.23 -10.59
C LEU A 433 11.42 18.50 -10.82
N ASP A 434 11.71 19.20 -9.73
CA ASP A 434 12.59 20.38 -9.68
C ASP A 434 13.98 20.00 -9.13
N GLU A 435 15.02 20.73 -9.54
CA GLU A 435 16.40 20.46 -9.11
C GLU A 435 16.66 20.86 -7.65
N SER A 436 15.90 21.81 -7.10
CA SER A 436 16.07 22.31 -5.73
C SER A 436 15.04 21.75 -4.73
N HIS A 437 13.79 21.55 -5.15
CA HIS A 437 12.71 21.03 -4.30
C HIS A 437 12.50 19.51 -4.45
N GLY A 438 13.00 18.89 -5.51
CA GLY A 438 12.76 17.48 -5.83
C GLY A 438 11.36 17.24 -6.43
N THR A 439 10.80 16.06 -6.22
CA THR A 439 9.45 15.69 -6.67
C THR A 439 8.39 16.48 -5.90
N THR A 440 7.57 17.24 -6.62
CA THR A 440 6.40 17.99 -6.09
C THR A 440 5.14 17.65 -6.89
N VAL A 441 3.96 17.80 -6.28
CA VAL A 441 2.68 17.43 -6.91
C VAL A 441 1.66 18.57 -6.78
N SER A 442 0.92 18.85 -7.87
CA SER A 442 -0.23 19.75 -7.84
C SER A 442 -1.56 18.98 -7.81
N ASN A 443 -2.52 19.50 -7.03
CA ASN A 443 -3.92 19.04 -7.02
C ASN A 443 -4.73 19.57 -8.21
N THR A 444 -4.11 20.38 -9.07
CA THR A 444 -4.71 20.89 -10.30
C THR A 444 -3.87 20.48 -11.51
N ALA A 445 -4.48 20.51 -12.70
CA ALA A 445 -3.84 20.20 -13.98
C ALA A 445 -2.82 21.27 -14.43
N GLN A 446 -1.76 21.47 -13.65
CA GLN A 446 -0.70 22.47 -13.87
C GLN A 446 0.68 21.81 -13.99
N GLY A 447 1.62 22.46 -14.69
CA GLY A 447 2.98 21.94 -14.86
C GLY A 447 3.64 22.46 -16.14
N ASP A 448 4.84 21.97 -16.43
CA ASP A 448 5.51 22.23 -17.70
C ASP A 448 4.82 21.51 -18.87
N GLU A 449 5.19 21.85 -20.10
CA GLU A 449 4.61 21.23 -21.28
C GLU A 449 4.78 19.70 -21.32
N ARG A 450 5.87 19.15 -20.78
CA ARG A 450 6.12 17.70 -20.74
C ARG A 450 5.25 17.01 -19.71
N THR A 451 5.10 17.58 -18.51
CA THR A 451 4.21 17.08 -17.45
C THR A 451 2.74 17.11 -17.90
N LEU A 452 2.34 18.15 -18.63
CA LEU A 452 0.97 18.29 -19.16
C LEU A 452 0.74 17.56 -20.50
N PHE A 453 1.76 16.97 -21.14
CA PHE A 453 1.61 16.34 -22.45
C PHE A 453 0.56 15.21 -22.48
N PRO A 454 0.51 14.26 -21.52
CA PRO A 454 -0.51 13.19 -21.53
C PRO A 454 -1.93 13.75 -21.48
N LEU A 455 -2.15 14.77 -20.64
CA LEU A 455 -3.45 15.44 -20.51
C LEU A 455 -3.82 16.26 -21.75
N LYS A 456 -2.88 17.03 -22.32
CA LYS A 456 -3.09 17.78 -23.57
C LYS A 456 -3.51 16.82 -24.71
N ALA A 457 -2.80 15.70 -24.84
CA ALA A 457 -3.11 14.67 -25.83
C ALA A 457 -4.48 14.02 -25.57
N ALA A 458 -4.79 13.66 -24.32
CA ALA A 458 -6.06 13.05 -23.95
C ALA A 458 -7.27 13.98 -24.25
N LEU A 459 -7.16 15.27 -23.90
CA LEU A 459 -8.19 16.26 -24.18
C LEU A 459 -8.36 16.52 -25.69
N ALA A 460 -7.27 16.48 -26.47
CA ALA A 460 -7.35 16.58 -27.92
C ALA A 460 -8.04 15.35 -28.55
N LEU A 461 -7.66 14.14 -28.14
CA LEU A 461 -8.26 12.88 -28.60
C LEU A 461 -9.75 12.79 -28.22
N SER A 462 -10.11 13.18 -27.00
CA SER A 462 -11.50 13.23 -26.52
C SER A 462 -12.37 14.17 -27.37
N ARG A 463 -11.86 15.36 -27.73
CA ARG A 463 -12.55 16.29 -28.64
C ARG A 463 -12.71 15.72 -30.06
N VAL A 464 -11.70 15.04 -30.59
CA VAL A 464 -11.78 14.41 -31.92
C VAL A 464 -12.75 13.22 -31.94
N ALA A 465 -12.87 12.47 -30.84
CA ALA A 465 -13.87 11.42 -30.68
C ALA A 465 -15.31 11.95 -30.52
N GLN A 466 -15.47 13.19 -30.06
CA GLN A 466 -16.78 13.86 -29.92
C GLN A 466 -17.23 14.60 -31.19
N SER A 467 -16.31 14.96 -32.09
CA SER A 467 -16.69 15.44 -33.43
C SER A 467 -17.15 14.29 -34.31
N GLU A 468 -18.33 14.40 -34.93
CA GLU A 468 -18.82 13.39 -35.88
C GLU A 468 -17.80 13.14 -37.01
N PRO A 469 -17.66 11.88 -37.49
CA PRO A 469 -16.78 11.58 -38.60
C PRO A 469 -17.24 12.32 -39.85
N VAL A 470 -16.47 13.32 -40.28
CA VAL A 470 -16.67 14.03 -41.55
C VAL A 470 -16.76 12.98 -42.65
N LYS A 471 -17.92 12.90 -43.30
CA LYS A 471 -18.15 12.00 -44.44
C LYS A 471 -17.23 12.40 -45.58
N ALA A 472 -16.09 11.72 -45.67
CA ALA A 472 -15.20 11.84 -46.81
C ALA A 472 -15.97 11.39 -48.07
N GLU A 473 -16.31 12.33 -48.95
CA GLU A 473 -16.85 11.98 -50.27
C GLU A 473 -15.84 11.08 -50.98
N ALA A 474 -16.32 9.94 -51.47
CA ALA A 474 -15.47 8.97 -52.15
C ALA A 474 -14.89 9.58 -53.43
N ALA A 475 -13.60 9.93 -53.39
CA ALA A 475 -12.87 10.47 -54.53
C ALA A 475 -13.00 9.51 -55.72
N LYS A 476 -13.58 10.01 -56.82
CA LYS A 476 -13.81 9.20 -58.03
C LYS A 476 -12.47 8.66 -58.56
N PRO A 477 -12.39 7.38 -58.97
CA PRO A 477 -11.15 6.80 -59.45
C PRO A 477 -10.68 7.52 -60.73
N VAL A 478 -9.46 8.06 -60.69
CA VAL A 478 -8.83 8.69 -61.86
C VAL A 478 -8.49 7.59 -62.87
N ALA A 479 -8.94 7.76 -64.11
CA ALA A 479 -8.74 6.78 -65.17
C ALA A 479 -7.25 6.63 -65.53
N ALA A 480 -6.81 5.38 -65.75
CA ALA A 480 -5.43 5.08 -66.13
C ALA A 480 -5.11 5.62 -67.55
N VAL A 481 -4.23 6.63 -67.62
CA VAL A 481 -3.64 7.10 -68.88
C VAL A 481 -2.41 6.24 -69.18
N LYS A 482 -2.25 5.86 -70.45
CA LYS A 482 -1.15 4.98 -70.90
C LYS A 482 0.20 5.67 -70.78
N ALA A 483 1.24 4.87 -70.52
CA ALA A 483 2.62 5.31 -70.70
C ALA A 483 2.95 5.49 -72.18
N GLU A 484 3.64 6.59 -72.50
CA GLU A 484 4.33 6.80 -73.78
C GLU A 484 5.76 7.29 -73.47
N ALA A 485 6.74 6.89 -74.29
CA ALA A 485 8.16 6.98 -73.93
C ALA A 485 8.93 7.96 -74.81
N THR A 486 9.63 8.91 -74.19
CA THR A 486 10.57 9.82 -74.87
C THR A 486 11.97 9.75 -74.26
N LYS A 487 12.99 9.71 -75.12
CA LYS A 487 14.42 9.61 -74.76
C LYS A 487 15.02 10.96 -74.28
N PRO A 488 16.23 10.98 -73.70
CA PRO A 488 16.69 12.07 -72.83
C PRO A 488 17.36 13.25 -73.54
N ALA A 489 17.37 14.40 -72.84
CA ALA A 489 18.23 15.56 -73.11
C ALA A 489 19.28 15.73 -72.00
N ALA A 490 20.29 16.59 -72.19
CA ALA A 490 21.57 16.50 -71.47
C ALA A 490 22.03 17.78 -70.72
N ALA A 491 22.97 17.55 -69.79
CA ALA A 491 24.08 18.42 -69.39
C ALA A 491 23.84 19.78 -68.69
N ALA A 492 24.03 19.79 -67.36
CA ALA A 492 24.68 20.86 -66.56
C ALA A 492 24.90 20.34 -65.12
N LYS A 493 25.90 20.75 -64.33
CA LYS A 493 27.19 21.42 -64.58
C LYS A 493 28.13 21.08 -63.40
N THR A 494 29.45 21.08 -63.61
CA THR A 494 30.43 20.88 -62.52
C THR A 494 30.88 22.21 -61.88
N VAL A 495 31.20 22.14 -60.59
CA VAL A 495 32.09 23.07 -59.86
C VAL A 495 33.03 22.19 -59.02
N ALA A 496 34.28 22.60 -58.81
CA ALA A 496 35.36 21.74 -58.31
C ALA A 496 36.12 22.33 -57.11
N ALA A 497 36.83 21.45 -56.40
CA ALA A 497 37.96 21.77 -55.53
C ALA A 497 38.94 20.56 -55.48
N ASP A 498 40.23 20.83 -55.40
CA ASP A 498 41.32 19.85 -55.24
C ASP A 498 41.31 19.21 -53.82
N GLY A 499 41.91 18.05 -53.50
CA GLY A 499 42.70 17.04 -54.23
C GLY A 499 42.93 15.83 -53.29
N VAL A 500 43.91 14.91 -53.42
CA VAL A 500 44.98 14.70 -54.42
C VAL A 500 45.08 13.17 -54.71
N LYS A 501 46.26 12.52 -54.62
CA LYS A 501 46.54 11.09 -54.95
C LYS A 501 47.78 10.56 -54.19
N PRO A 502 48.08 9.23 -54.12
CA PRO A 502 47.51 8.05 -54.83
C PRO A 502 46.91 7.00 -53.83
N ALA A 503 46.69 5.67 -54.05
CA ALA A 503 47.06 4.73 -55.14
C ALA A 503 46.17 3.43 -55.23
N LYS A 504 46.30 2.72 -56.37
CA LYS A 504 46.44 1.25 -56.63
C LYS A 504 46.22 0.21 -55.47
N VAL A 505 45.66 -1.01 -55.66
CA VAL A 505 45.33 -1.87 -56.86
C VAL A 505 44.13 -2.83 -56.58
N ALA A 506 43.35 -3.22 -57.62
CA ALA A 506 42.49 -4.45 -57.80
C ALA A 506 41.33 -4.74 -56.79
N LYS A 507 40.11 -5.23 -57.15
CA LYS A 507 39.60 -6.26 -58.11
C LYS A 507 39.82 -7.70 -57.58
N ALA A 508 38.87 -8.65 -57.51
CA ALA A 508 37.45 -8.78 -57.91
C ALA A 508 36.58 -9.23 -56.67
N ALA A 509 35.36 -9.83 -56.70
CA ALA A 509 34.45 -10.37 -57.73
C ALA A 509 32.97 -10.41 -57.20
N GLU A 510 32.04 -11.00 -57.94
CA GLU A 510 30.64 -11.28 -57.56
C GLU A 510 30.32 -12.79 -57.49
N VAL A 511 29.30 -13.19 -56.72
CA VAL A 511 28.51 -14.41 -56.96
C VAL A 511 27.03 -14.08 -56.73
N ALA A 512 26.17 -14.38 -57.71
CA ALA A 512 24.73 -14.15 -57.64
C ALA A 512 23.96 -15.38 -57.15
N VAL A 513 22.77 -15.16 -56.57
CA VAL A 513 21.82 -16.21 -56.15
C VAL A 513 20.61 -16.19 -57.08
N THR A 514 20.23 -17.35 -57.61
CA THR A 514 19.01 -17.55 -58.40
C THR A 514 18.11 -18.61 -57.76
N VAL A 515 16.79 -18.37 -57.78
CA VAL A 515 15.76 -19.21 -57.18
C VAL A 515 15.02 -20.00 -58.27
N ALA A 516 14.66 -21.25 -57.99
CA ALA A 516 13.76 -22.06 -58.83
C ALA A 516 12.77 -22.86 -57.94
N PRO A 517 11.48 -23.00 -58.35
CA PRO A 517 10.44 -23.66 -57.55
C PRO A 517 10.30 -25.17 -57.85
N ALA A 518 9.55 -25.90 -57.01
CA ALA A 518 9.26 -27.32 -57.16
C ALA A 518 7.74 -27.59 -57.21
N VAL A 519 7.31 -28.60 -57.99
CA VAL A 519 5.90 -29.00 -58.16
C VAL A 519 5.77 -30.52 -58.35
N ALA A 520 4.78 -31.12 -57.66
CA ALA A 520 4.18 -32.45 -57.86
C ALA A 520 5.02 -33.74 -57.58
N ALA A 521 4.26 -34.80 -57.26
CA ALA A 521 4.65 -36.19 -57.02
C ALA A 521 3.97 -37.09 -58.12
N PRO A 522 3.80 -38.44 -58.07
CA PRO A 522 3.83 -39.36 -56.90
C PRO A 522 4.43 -40.78 -57.10
N ALA A 523 4.37 -41.56 -56.00
CA ALA A 523 4.17 -43.02 -55.91
C ALA A 523 5.23 -44.04 -56.42
N ALA A 524 5.83 -44.80 -55.48
CA ALA A 524 5.87 -46.28 -55.47
C ALA A 524 6.60 -46.85 -54.22
N ALA A 525 6.29 -48.08 -53.82
CA ALA A 525 6.96 -48.90 -52.79
C ALA A 525 6.59 -50.40 -53.02
N PRO A 526 7.09 -51.41 -52.28
CA PRO A 526 8.22 -51.46 -51.32
C PRO A 526 9.26 -52.57 -51.64
N ALA A 527 10.35 -52.67 -50.87
CA ALA A 527 11.23 -53.85 -50.81
C ALA A 527 11.89 -54.01 -49.42
N THR A 528 12.43 -55.20 -49.09
CA THR A 528 12.74 -55.62 -47.70
C THR A 528 14.17 -56.16 -47.48
N ALA A 529 14.63 -56.11 -46.22
CA ALA A 529 15.66 -56.95 -45.58
C ALA A 529 17.15 -56.71 -45.95
N LYS A 530 18.17 -57.15 -45.16
CA LYS A 530 18.41 -57.37 -43.70
C LYS A 530 19.89 -57.83 -43.53
N VAL A 531 20.43 -57.89 -42.30
CA VAL A 531 21.59 -58.73 -41.82
C VAL A 531 23.04 -58.18 -42.01
N GLU A 532 23.71 -57.90 -40.86
CA GLU A 532 25.09 -58.24 -40.38
C GLU A 532 26.38 -58.09 -41.25
N ALA A 533 27.62 -57.94 -40.72
CA ALA A 533 28.16 -57.57 -39.38
C ALA A 533 29.73 -57.39 -39.42
N ALA A 534 30.33 -57.21 -38.23
CA ALA A 534 31.75 -57.48 -37.81
C ALA A 534 32.80 -56.33 -37.76
N LYS A 535 33.73 -56.47 -36.80
CA LYS A 535 34.98 -55.68 -36.51
C LYS A 535 36.19 -56.66 -36.51
N PRO A 536 37.47 -56.24 -36.51
CA PRO A 536 38.23 -55.67 -35.34
C PRO A 536 39.00 -54.36 -35.72
N VAL A 537 39.56 -53.47 -34.87
CA VAL A 537 40.24 -53.46 -33.53
C VAL A 537 41.75 -53.80 -33.56
N VAL A 538 42.62 -52.87 -33.10
CA VAL A 538 43.87 -53.04 -32.27
C VAL A 538 44.80 -51.78 -32.27
N VAL A 539 45.08 -51.20 -31.08
CA VAL A 539 46.35 -50.52 -30.57
C VAL A 539 46.91 -49.28 -31.35
N GLU A 540 47.64 -48.25 -30.86
CA GLU A 540 48.31 -47.75 -29.60
C GLU A 540 48.01 -46.20 -29.50
N SER A 541 48.25 -45.33 -28.49
CA SER A 541 49.10 -45.12 -27.28
C SER A 541 50.56 -44.63 -27.50
N ALA A 542 51.26 -43.89 -26.60
CA ALA A 542 50.89 -42.85 -25.61
C ALA A 542 52.12 -42.15 -24.94
N LYS A 543 51.92 -40.93 -24.37
CA LYS A 543 52.59 -40.36 -23.15
C LYS A 543 54.05 -39.83 -23.24
N PRO A 544 54.68 -39.22 -22.18
CA PRO A 544 54.38 -39.07 -20.71
C PRO A 544 53.73 -37.69 -20.33
N VAL A 545 53.81 -36.99 -19.17
CA VAL A 545 54.63 -37.04 -17.91
C VAL A 545 53.79 -36.77 -16.61
N GLU A 546 54.20 -35.84 -15.71
CA GLU A 546 53.86 -35.73 -14.25
C GLU A 546 53.71 -34.25 -13.77
N ALA A 547 53.29 -33.87 -12.54
CA ALA A 547 53.27 -34.55 -11.22
C ALA A 547 52.07 -34.14 -10.29
N ALA A 548 52.01 -34.74 -9.08
CA ALA A 548 50.93 -34.67 -8.06
C ALA A 548 51.52 -34.75 -6.61
N PRO A 549 50.83 -35.11 -5.47
CA PRO A 549 49.39 -35.39 -5.16
C PRO A 549 48.61 -34.11 -4.70
N VAL A 550 47.69 -33.96 -3.72
CA VAL A 550 47.16 -34.67 -2.50
C VAL A 550 45.68 -34.21 -2.26
N ALA A 551 44.99 -34.58 -1.18
CA ALA A 551 44.04 -35.70 -0.99
C ALA A 551 43.20 -35.47 0.31
N ALA A 552 42.03 -36.08 0.63
CA ALA A 552 40.95 -36.74 -0.12
C ALA A 552 39.76 -37.11 0.84
N ALA A 553 38.63 -37.63 0.30
CA ALA A 553 37.60 -38.47 0.96
C ALA A 553 36.56 -37.85 1.95
N ALA A 554 35.30 -38.36 2.09
CA ALA A 554 34.48 -39.23 1.21
C ALA A 554 32.97 -39.34 1.63
N ALA A 555 32.09 -39.52 0.61
CA ALA A 555 30.84 -40.34 0.49
C ALA A 555 29.62 -40.25 1.48
N PRO A 556 28.36 -40.51 1.00
CA PRO A 556 27.11 -40.49 1.78
C PRO A 556 26.41 -41.87 2.00
N VAL A 557 25.26 -41.90 2.69
CA VAL A 557 24.40 -43.09 2.94
C VAL A 557 22.90 -42.79 2.69
N ALA A 558 22.06 -43.82 2.46
CA ALA A 558 20.70 -43.75 1.92
C ALA A 558 19.54 -44.10 2.92
N ALA A 559 18.29 -44.12 2.42
CA ALA A 559 17.05 -44.26 3.19
C ALA A 559 16.33 -45.65 3.06
N PRO A 560 15.38 -46.01 3.95
CA PRO A 560 14.57 -47.25 3.90
C PRO A 560 13.06 -47.03 3.58
N VAL A 561 12.27 -48.13 3.55
CA VAL A 561 10.86 -48.23 3.08
C VAL A 561 9.97 -49.03 4.08
N ALA A 562 8.64 -48.85 4.05
CA ALA A 562 7.60 -49.49 4.91
C ALA A 562 6.97 -50.77 4.27
N ALA A 563 5.98 -51.53 4.82
CA ALA A 563 5.08 -51.40 5.99
C ALA A 563 4.96 -52.78 6.73
N PRO A 564 3.81 -53.42 7.17
CA PRO A 564 2.35 -53.21 6.98
C PRO A 564 1.60 -52.87 8.30
N ALA A 565 0.39 -53.41 8.57
CA ALA A 565 -0.51 -53.02 9.68
C ALA A 565 -1.46 -54.13 10.23
N ALA A 566 -1.95 -53.95 11.48
CA ALA A 566 -3.10 -54.61 12.12
C ALA A 566 -3.60 -53.78 13.35
N ALA A 567 -4.77 -54.07 13.94
CA ALA A 567 -5.44 -53.30 15.02
C ALA A 567 -6.24 -54.24 15.99
N PRO A 568 -7.12 -53.84 16.95
CA PRO A 568 -7.46 -52.50 17.54
C PRO A 568 -7.74 -52.45 19.10
N VAL A 569 -7.69 -51.26 19.75
CA VAL A 569 -8.55 -50.78 20.92
C VAL A 569 -8.41 -51.53 22.30
N PRO A 570 -8.67 -50.97 23.54
CA PRO A 570 -9.41 -49.75 23.97
C PRO A 570 -8.80 -48.78 25.04
N VAL A 571 -9.48 -47.63 25.16
CA VAL A 571 -9.79 -46.69 26.29
C VAL A 571 -9.30 -46.97 27.74
N GLU A 572 -8.71 -45.96 28.41
CA GLU A 572 -9.10 -45.47 29.78
C GLU A 572 -8.48 -44.08 30.18
N GLN A 573 -9.00 -43.47 31.26
CA GLN A 573 -8.63 -42.19 31.92
C GLN A 573 -9.20 -42.18 33.38
N PRO A 574 -8.78 -41.30 34.34
CA PRO A 574 -7.49 -40.60 34.56
C PRO A 574 -7.00 -40.63 36.06
N GLU A 575 -6.04 -39.77 36.43
CA GLU A 575 -5.82 -39.20 37.81
C GLU A 575 -5.23 -40.10 38.96
N PRO A 576 -4.77 -39.57 40.15
CA PRO A 576 -4.26 -38.22 40.52
C PRO A 576 -3.10 -38.13 41.60
N VAL A 577 -2.68 -36.88 41.93
CA VAL A 577 -2.01 -36.31 43.16
C VAL A 577 -0.51 -36.54 43.54
N LYS A 578 0.07 -35.47 44.15
CA LYS A 578 1.27 -35.28 45.03
C LYS A 578 2.59 -34.88 44.35
N ALA A 579 3.33 -33.81 44.72
CA ALA A 579 3.28 -32.76 45.77
C ALA A 579 3.85 -33.06 47.19
N GLU A 580 5.05 -32.52 47.46
CA GLU A 580 5.71 -32.11 48.74
C GLU A 580 6.98 -31.29 48.30
N ALA A 581 7.25 -30.06 48.77
CA ALA A 581 7.85 -29.62 50.06
C ALA A 581 9.36 -29.98 50.16
N GLU A 582 10.31 -29.06 49.97
CA GLU A 582 10.88 -28.03 50.89
C GLU A 582 12.24 -28.46 51.49
N GLU A 583 13.27 -27.60 51.42
CA GLU A 583 14.16 -27.20 52.55
C GLU A 583 15.06 -26.01 52.11
N SER A 584 15.63 -25.25 53.07
CA SER A 584 16.38 -24.00 52.84
C SER A 584 17.84 -24.05 53.33
N ALA A 585 18.76 -23.38 52.62
CA ALA A 585 20.08 -23.02 53.16
C ALA A 585 20.65 -21.71 52.58
N LYS A 586 21.36 -20.96 53.44
CA LYS A 586 22.10 -19.69 53.23
C LYS A 586 23.33 -19.74 54.17
N PRO A 587 24.28 -18.77 54.15
CA PRO A 587 24.81 -17.92 53.06
C PRO A 587 26.36 -17.95 53.01
N ALA A 588 27.00 -17.11 52.19
CA ALA A 588 28.41 -16.71 52.36
C ALA A 588 28.71 -15.32 51.73
N GLU A 589 29.73 -14.64 52.27
CA GLU A 589 30.32 -13.36 51.80
C GLU A 589 31.32 -13.61 50.62
N VAL A 590 32.05 -12.67 49.98
CA VAL A 590 32.81 -11.48 50.44
C VAL A 590 32.95 -10.42 49.32
N ALA A 591 33.25 -9.17 49.70
CA ALA A 591 33.55 -8.00 48.85
C ALA A 591 35.06 -7.94 48.44
N PRO A 592 35.74 -6.83 48.03
CA PRO A 592 35.33 -5.41 47.97
C PRO A 592 35.76 -4.56 46.74
N VAL A 593 35.36 -3.29 46.85
CA VAL A 593 35.61 -2.08 46.03
C VAL A 593 37.08 -1.75 45.72
N VAL A 594 37.33 -1.12 44.57
CA VAL A 594 38.38 -0.09 44.37
C VAL A 594 37.76 1.11 43.63
N ALA A 595 38.22 2.34 43.91
CA ALA A 595 37.70 3.59 43.32
C ALA A 595 38.82 4.54 42.85
N ALA A 596 38.47 5.51 42.00
CA ALA A 596 39.33 6.64 41.58
C ALA A 596 38.45 7.88 41.28
N ALA A 597 39.00 9.11 41.42
CA ALA A 597 38.18 10.31 41.61
C ALA A 597 38.66 11.60 40.88
N ILE A 598 37.66 12.35 40.37
CA ILE A 598 37.40 13.81 40.51
C ILE A 598 38.41 14.88 40.02
N ALA A 599 37.90 15.77 39.14
CA ALA A 599 38.28 17.18 38.86
C ALA A 599 37.09 17.84 38.08
N ILE A 600 36.56 19.06 38.28
CA ILE A 600 36.80 20.21 39.19
C ILE A 600 38.13 20.95 38.93
N GLU A 601 38.22 22.26 38.61
CA GLU A 601 37.29 23.39 38.29
C GLU A 601 38.15 24.53 37.63
N PRO A 602 37.76 25.84 37.44
CA PRO A 602 36.51 26.58 37.65
C PRO A 602 36.01 27.43 36.42
N GLU A 603 34.89 28.16 36.59
CA GLU A 603 34.51 29.36 35.78
C GLU A 603 35.22 30.63 36.34
N PRO A 604 35.22 31.82 35.66
CA PRO A 604 34.10 32.75 35.88
C PRO A 604 33.77 33.82 34.79
N SER A 605 32.55 34.36 34.89
CA SER A 605 32.17 35.81 34.76
C SER A 605 31.83 36.46 33.39
N LYS A 606 30.85 37.38 33.46
CA LYS A 606 30.30 38.25 32.39
C LYS A 606 30.90 39.67 32.45
N PRO A 607 30.55 40.58 31.52
CA PRO A 607 29.67 41.69 31.92
C PRO A 607 28.53 42.04 30.92
N VAL A 608 27.77 43.11 31.20
CA VAL A 608 26.50 43.52 30.54
C VAL A 608 26.45 45.04 30.30
N ILE A 609 25.90 45.48 29.16
CA ILE A 609 25.30 46.81 28.85
C ILE A 609 24.20 46.51 27.79
N ALA A 610 22.89 46.83 27.91
CA ALA A 610 22.13 48.10 28.05
C ALA A 610 22.28 49.04 26.80
N GLU A 611 21.33 49.86 26.35
CA GLU A 611 19.94 50.25 26.70
C GLU A 611 19.22 50.71 25.37
N SER A 612 18.00 51.26 25.18
CA SER A 612 16.82 51.76 25.96
C SER A 612 15.63 51.79 24.95
N ALA A 613 14.38 51.34 25.22
CA ALA A 613 13.27 51.91 26.02
C ALA A 613 12.41 53.03 25.34
N LYS A 614 11.13 53.15 25.78
CA LYS A 614 10.02 54.05 25.31
C LYS A 614 9.28 53.63 24.01
N SER A 615 7.98 53.89 23.81
CA SER A 615 6.89 54.38 24.70
C SER A 615 5.51 54.25 24.00
N GLU A 616 4.43 54.01 24.77
CA GLU A 616 3.02 54.42 24.51
C GLU A 616 2.35 53.96 23.17
N GLU A 617 1.03 53.96 22.93
CA GLU A 617 -0.18 54.28 23.72
C GLU A 617 -1.38 53.42 23.22
N ALA A 618 -2.58 53.58 23.82
CA ALA A 618 -3.83 52.97 23.35
C ALA A 618 -4.96 54.01 23.17
N PRO A 619 -5.88 53.80 22.23
CA PRO A 619 -7.33 53.74 22.54
C PRO A 619 -7.99 52.52 21.85
N VAL A 620 -9.13 51.93 22.26
CA VAL A 620 -10.40 52.40 22.88
C VAL A 620 -11.38 53.04 21.89
N SER A 621 -12.67 52.62 21.97
CA SER A 621 -13.85 53.16 21.25
C SER A 621 -14.00 52.85 19.74
N THR A 622 -15.19 52.66 19.14
CA THR A 622 -16.54 52.27 19.64
C THR A 622 -17.45 51.82 18.47
N VAL A 623 -18.47 51.01 18.81
CA VAL A 623 -19.83 50.88 18.23
C VAL A 623 -20.25 51.84 17.09
N ALA A 624 -20.69 51.27 15.96
CA ALA A 624 -21.86 51.60 15.10
C ALA A 624 -21.67 50.84 13.75
N GLU A 625 -22.56 50.01 13.20
CA GLU A 625 -24.03 50.00 13.05
C GLU A 625 -24.54 50.74 11.80
N GLN A 626 -25.14 49.97 10.87
CA GLN A 626 -26.02 50.39 9.76
C GLN A 626 -25.40 51.33 8.68
N ALA A 627 -25.98 51.46 7.47
CA ALA A 627 -26.76 50.53 6.65
C ALA A 627 -26.82 51.07 5.20
N GLY A 628 -27.00 50.18 4.23
CA GLY A 628 -27.29 50.54 2.84
C GLY A 628 -26.11 51.14 2.05
N ASP A 629 -26.25 51.34 0.74
CA ASP A 629 -27.33 50.80 -0.11
C ASP A 629 -26.86 50.59 -1.56
N GLU A 630 -27.78 50.15 -2.42
CA GLU A 630 -27.62 49.97 -3.87
C GLU A 630 -26.86 51.12 -4.56
N LEU A 631 -26.14 50.79 -5.65
CA LEU A 631 -26.48 51.32 -6.99
C LEU A 631 -25.72 50.58 -8.12
N THR A 632 -26.48 49.77 -8.85
CA THR A 632 -26.46 49.56 -10.32
C THR A 632 -25.17 49.61 -11.14
N GLN A 633 -24.96 48.50 -11.87
CA GLN A 633 -24.73 48.42 -13.32
C GLN A 633 -23.38 48.85 -13.96
N ALA A 634 -22.75 47.82 -14.55
CA ALA A 634 -22.29 47.77 -15.94
C ALA A 634 -21.14 48.69 -16.41
N ALA A 635 -19.94 48.11 -16.44
CA ALA A 635 -19.11 48.01 -17.64
C ALA A 635 -18.53 46.58 -17.72
#